data_AF-A0A972R136-F1
#
_entry.id   AF-A0A972R136-F1
#
_cell.length_a   1.000
_cell.length_b   1.000
_cell.length_c   1.000
_cell.angle_alpha   90.00
_cell.angle_beta   90.00
_cell.angle_gamma   90.00
#
_symmetry.space_group_name_H-M   'P 1'
#
loop_
_entity.id
_entity.type
_entity.pdbx_description
1 polymer ?
#
loop_
_entity_poly.entity_id
_entity_poly.type
_entity_poly.pdbx_seq_one_letter_code
_entity_poly.pdbx_strand_id
1 'polypeptide(L)'
;MNYTMIQPNRTNFISTIIPGNRILDWGTAKIAAVILAFAVFVILAVVTSQQAFSNTDLDIAQWVLSLEVPGMAVVLGVVNFICNAHPAIVLWIVGMVFFVLKGRPLEAIAVFLIAGVWIAGEATHGLVGSTYPSGHTTHAVTFYGLLAVLAIKNLPKEHTLRIAMPLLAITIIGLTSIGRIYEEAHYARDILGSYLLGFVGLVAILWIYDRIKMDNLHIPKPWKKHTETPAREDGIIMAGSVASTVYLDPKNGTATKEYHPPKLVKALYWAAFQSPFPYQFRKDALDAAAAKRNIVGLLTRHRFGYDMMAQVYDVHDTGDGYQFVTEFVPGNEPECNEEVIDLLNDVSNYFHEIGFSTWQVSPGNPHAYSNFIRNPQGVLKLIDLESAIISIPCWKELPSSLRDGNFPAFDDVDFEKLHSYVESHAAELKKSLGTEGYKKLRESVEIAEVNTQSWKGSEQRIWGRVTSWIYRHLNIGGYFKKVRGSADKGESMARAFATAAIERWEREGRIDSEKAASMQSTLSTNQVRDITMHMGAHLILSVAIAIPIPGLRSLARFAWTASFRMNAFYNRLRGKISKEEYQLAKSIHSVPVMIISLIPGVGAVAYVASGTMIKNGLARVLFDQGMHKLPFGLYRKVHLARILAPRPAQQVPRKVYVPSSMNRPVPVGTGRHSLQVVPRYPVAVLPRVDSMIPMLSLAGLNSPGMWERANSAHGPPVPS
;
A
#
# COMPACT_ATOMS: atom_id res chain seq x y z
N MET A 1 -46.91 7.49 26.34
CA MET A 1 -46.08 8.68 26.66
C MET A 1 -45.38 9.11 25.39
N ASN A 2 -45.86 10.20 24.79
CA ASN A 2 -45.29 10.80 23.59
C ASN A 2 -43.97 11.49 23.94
N TYR A 3 -42.85 11.03 23.38
CA TYR A 3 -41.59 11.77 23.40
C TYR A 3 -41.30 12.30 21.99
N THR A 4 -41.79 13.51 21.75
CA THR A 4 -41.40 14.36 20.63
C THR A 4 -40.01 14.92 20.94
N MET A 5 -38.96 14.41 20.30
CA MET A 5 -37.62 15.01 20.39
C MET A 5 -37.55 16.26 19.52
N ILE A 6 -37.55 17.40 20.20
CA ILE A 6 -37.30 18.74 19.69
C ILE A 6 -35.84 18.81 19.19
N GLN A 7 -35.65 19.04 17.89
CA GLN A 7 -34.35 19.41 17.36
C GLN A 7 -34.03 20.88 17.73
N PRO A 8 -32.87 21.17 18.34
CA PRO A 8 -32.50 22.55 18.64
C PRO A 8 -31.95 23.24 17.37
N ASN A 9 -32.65 24.29 16.97
CA ASN A 9 -32.18 25.30 16.02
C ASN A 9 -30.87 25.92 16.54
N ARG A 10 -29.72 25.56 15.96
CA ARG A 10 -28.48 26.33 16.08
C ARG A 10 -28.20 27.05 14.76
N THR A 11 -28.64 28.30 14.70
CA THR A 11 -28.15 29.31 13.78
C THR A 11 -26.64 29.52 14.03
N ASN A 12 -25.81 29.03 13.13
CA ASN A 12 -24.35 29.21 13.17
C ASN A 12 -23.91 30.18 12.07
N PHE A 13 -23.27 31.27 12.48
CA PHE A 13 -22.69 32.38 11.70
C PHE A 13 -21.52 31.96 10.77
N ILE A 14 -21.34 30.65 10.50
CA ILE A 14 -20.28 30.06 9.65
C ILE A 14 -20.89 29.37 8.41
N SER A 15 -22.22 29.27 8.30
CA SER A 15 -22.90 28.70 7.12
C SER A 15 -22.73 29.50 5.83
N THR A 16 -22.20 30.72 5.90
CA THR A 16 -22.01 31.62 4.75
C THR A 16 -20.71 31.40 3.97
N ILE A 17 -19.76 30.61 4.50
CA ILE A 17 -18.45 30.42 3.84
C ILE A 17 -18.31 29.04 3.20
N ILE A 18 -19.06 28.02 3.65
CA ILE A 18 -19.05 26.68 3.03
C ILE A 18 -20.45 26.04 3.13
N PRO A 19 -21.24 25.99 2.03
CA PRO A 19 -22.54 25.32 2.05
C PRO A 19 -22.39 23.81 2.27
N GLY A 20 -23.19 23.27 3.19
CA GLY A 20 -23.25 21.83 3.48
C GLY A 20 -23.81 21.01 2.32
N ASN A 21 -23.22 19.82 2.12
CA ASN A 21 -23.64 18.63 1.37
C ASN A 21 -24.19 18.74 -0.07
N ARG A 22 -24.34 19.93 -0.66
CA ARG A 22 -24.63 20.11 -2.10
C ARG A 22 -23.65 21.09 -2.74
N ILE A 23 -22.35 20.78 -2.67
CA ILE A 23 -21.30 21.65 -3.23
C ILE A 23 -21.47 21.82 -4.76
N LEU A 24 -22.09 20.86 -5.46
CA LEU A 24 -22.38 20.91 -6.90
C LEU A 24 -23.89 20.80 -7.21
N ASP A 25 -24.72 21.70 -6.70
CA ASP A 25 -25.92 22.07 -7.47
C ASP A 25 -25.44 22.97 -8.63
N TRP A 26 -25.55 22.49 -9.86
CA TRP A 26 -25.05 23.16 -11.06
C TRP A 26 -25.99 24.27 -11.49
N GLY A 27 -26.06 25.30 -10.66
CA GLY A 27 -26.64 26.56 -11.10
C GLY A 27 -25.91 27.07 -12.34
N THR A 28 -26.64 27.76 -13.21
CA THR A 28 -26.15 28.39 -14.45
C THR A 28 -24.83 29.16 -14.25
N ALA A 29 -24.65 29.81 -13.09
CA ALA A 29 -23.44 30.53 -12.73
C ALA A 29 -22.17 29.65 -12.65
N LYS A 30 -22.26 28.42 -12.12
CA LYS A 30 -21.09 27.52 -12.01
C LYS A 30 -20.67 26.98 -13.38
N ILE A 31 -21.65 26.63 -14.21
CA ILE A 31 -21.41 26.22 -15.61
C ILE A 31 -20.74 27.37 -16.38
N ALA A 32 -21.29 28.58 -16.25
CA ALA A 32 -20.72 29.77 -16.87
C ALA A 32 -19.27 30.03 -16.42
N ALA A 33 -18.96 29.84 -15.14
CA ALA A 33 -17.59 29.98 -14.62
C ALA A 33 -16.62 28.95 -15.22
N VAL A 34 -17.03 27.69 -15.37
CA VAL A 34 -16.20 26.64 -16.00
C VAL A 34 -15.98 26.93 -17.48
N ILE A 35 -17.03 27.33 -18.20
CA ILE A 35 -16.94 27.71 -19.62
C ILE A 35 -16.01 28.93 -19.77
N LEU A 36 -16.17 29.95 -18.93
CA LEU A 36 -15.31 31.12 -18.94
C LEU A 36 -13.85 30.75 -18.64
N ALA A 37 -13.59 29.92 -17.64
CA ALA A 37 -12.25 29.46 -17.31
C ALA A 37 -11.60 28.71 -18.48
N PHE A 38 -12.37 27.83 -19.15
CA PHE A 38 -11.90 27.12 -20.34
C PHE A 38 -11.65 28.07 -21.53
N ALA A 39 -12.53 29.04 -21.76
CA ALA A 39 -12.36 30.04 -22.80
C ALA A 39 -11.10 30.88 -22.57
N VAL A 40 -10.88 31.35 -21.33
CA VAL A 40 -9.65 32.08 -20.95
C VAL A 40 -8.41 31.20 -21.14
N PHE A 41 -8.47 29.93 -20.76
CA PHE A 41 -7.37 28.99 -20.99
C PHE A 41 -7.01 28.85 -22.47
N VAL A 42 -8.00 28.75 -23.35
CA VAL A 42 -7.80 28.66 -24.81
C VAL A 42 -7.26 29.98 -25.36
N ILE A 43 -7.78 31.13 -24.92
CA ILE A 43 -7.27 32.44 -25.32
C ILE A 43 -5.79 32.57 -24.94
N LEU A 44 -5.42 32.21 -23.71
CA LEU A 44 -4.03 32.23 -23.27
C LEU A 44 -3.14 31.28 -24.09
N ALA A 45 -3.64 30.09 -24.46
CA ALA A 45 -2.92 29.18 -25.33
C ALA A 45 -2.62 29.82 -26.71
N VAL A 46 -3.63 30.46 -27.33
CA VAL A 46 -3.46 31.17 -28.61
C VAL A 46 -2.48 32.32 -28.48
N VAL A 47 -2.61 33.16 -27.46
CA VAL A 47 -1.69 34.29 -27.24
C VAL A 47 -0.26 33.79 -27.03
N THR A 48 -0.08 32.70 -26.27
CA THR A 48 1.25 32.14 -25.99
C THR A 48 1.87 31.45 -27.21
N SER A 49 1.05 30.92 -28.13
CA SER A 49 1.53 30.39 -29.42
C SER A 49 2.15 31.47 -30.32
N GLN A 50 1.72 32.72 -30.15
CA GLN A 50 2.21 33.85 -30.94
C GLN A 50 3.35 34.61 -30.24
N GLN A 51 3.29 34.71 -28.91
CA GLN A 51 4.25 35.44 -28.09
C GLN A 51 4.62 34.62 -26.87
N ALA A 52 5.89 34.20 -26.79
CA ALA A 52 6.38 33.34 -25.71
C ALA A 52 6.25 33.98 -24.32
N PHE A 53 6.42 35.30 -24.20
CA PHE A 53 6.32 36.04 -22.94
C PHE A 53 5.80 37.46 -23.15
N SER A 54 5.31 38.08 -22.07
CA SER A 54 4.96 39.51 -22.00
C SER A 54 5.81 40.27 -20.98
N ASN A 55 5.75 41.61 -21.01
CA ASN A 55 6.42 42.45 -20.02
C ASN A 55 6.00 42.09 -18.58
N THR A 56 4.71 41.82 -18.37
CA THR A 56 4.20 41.38 -17.05
C THR A 56 4.78 40.02 -16.62
N ASP A 57 5.02 39.10 -17.55
CA ASP A 57 5.69 37.82 -17.22
C ASP A 57 7.13 38.06 -16.76
N LEU A 58 7.84 38.99 -17.40
CA LEU A 58 9.20 39.36 -17.02
C LEU A 58 9.24 40.09 -15.68
N ASP A 59 8.32 41.01 -15.42
CA ASP A 59 8.22 41.73 -14.15
C ASP A 59 7.99 40.75 -12.98
N ILE A 60 7.09 39.78 -13.15
CA ILE A 60 6.82 38.75 -12.14
C ILE A 60 8.02 37.83 -11.99
N ALA A 61 8.67 37.42 -13.08
CA ALA A 61 9.86 36.58 -13.00
C ALA A 61 11.00 37.27 -12.24
N GLN A 62 11.27 38.54 -12.53
CA GLN A 62 12.27 39.34 -11.82
C GLN A 62 11.93 39.49 -10.33
N TRP A 63 10.66 39.74 -10.01
CA TRP A 63 10.21 39.79 -8.63
C TRP A 63 10.46 38.46 -7.89
N VAL A 64 10.12 37.32 -8.49
CA VAL A 64 10.37 35.99 -7.89
C VAL A 64 11.87 35.73 -7.72
N LEU A 65 12.69 36.07 -8.71
CA LEU A 65 14.14 35.87 -8.65
C LEU A 65 14.81 36.77 -7.59
N SER A 66 14.23 37.94 -7.29
CA SER A 66 14.73 38.84 -6.24
C SER A 66 14.48 38.34 -4.80
N LEU A 67 13.76 37.22 -4.62
CA LEU A 67 13.45 36.70 -3.29
C LEU A 67 14.69 36.04 -2.64
N GLU A 68 15.35 36.76 -1.74
CA GLU A 68 16.51 36.27 -0.99
C GLU A 68 16.11 35.55 0.31
N VAL A 69 15.41 34.42 0.20
CA VAL A 69 14.98 33.63 1.37
C VAL A 69 15.93 32.44 1.61
N PRO A 70 16.63 32.38 2.76
CA PRO A 70 17.51 31.25 3.08
C PRO A 70 16.75 29.91 3.08
N GLY A 71 17.29 28.91 2.36
CA GLY A 71 16.70 27.58 2.27
C GLY A 71 15.53 27.45 1.29
N MET A 72 15.13 28.53 0.61
CA MET A 72 14.04 28.52 -0.38
C MET A 72 14.29 27.51 -1.50
N ALA A 73 15.49 27.50 -2.08
CA ALA A 73 15.84 26.55 -3.15
C ALA A 73 15.65 25.07 -2.75
N VAL A 74 15.94 24.72 -1.48
CA VAL A 74 15.73 23.36 -0.97
C VAL A 74 14.24 23.04 -0.89
N VAL A 75 13.43 23.96 -0.35
CA VAL A 75 11.98 23.78 -0.22
C VAL A 75 11.33 23.67 -1.61
N LEU A 76 11.64 24.59 -2.51
CA LEU A 76 11.14 24.59 -3.89
C LEU A 76 11.57 23.31 -4.61
N GLY A 77 12.83 22.88 -4.48
CA GLY A 77 13.32 21.63 -5.08
C GLY A 77 12.57 20.39 -4.60
N VAL A 78 12.21 20.30 -3.32
CA VAL A 78 11.40 19.19 -2.79
C VAL A 78 9.97 19.22 -3.34
N VAL A 79 9.32 20.38 -3.35
CA VAL A 79 7.96 20.55 -3.87
C VAL A 79 7.92 20.24 -5.37
N ASN A 80 8.92 20.69 -6.10
CA ASN A 80 9.06 20.42 -7.52
C ASN A 80 9.31 18.94 -7.82
N PHE A 81 10.13 18.26 -7.00
CA PHE A 81 10.33 16.82 -7.12
C PHE A 81 9.01 16.04 -7.00
N ILE A 82 8.19 16.32 -5.98
CA ILE A 82 6.91 15.59 -5.79
C ILE A 82 5.86 15.90 -6.85
N CYS A 83 5.98 17.05 -7.53
CA CYS A 83 5.09 17.47 -8.62
C CYS A 83 5.62 17.07 -10.01
N ASN A 84 6.79 16.44 -10.10
CA ASN A 84 7.36 15.96 -11.36
C ASN A 84 6.61 14.70 -11.83
N ALA A 85 6.63 14.41 -13.14
CA ALA A 85 5.79 13.39 -13.77
C ALA A 85 5.94 11.99 -13.13
N HIS A 86 7.18 11.50 -12.93
CA HIS A 86 7.38 10.17 -12.36
C HIS A 86 6.92 10.08 -10.89
N PRO A 87 7.33 10.98 -9.97
CA PRO A 87 6.80 10.97 -8.60
C PRO A 87 5.28 11.20 -8.54
N ALA A 88 4.72 12.05 -9.41
CA ALA A 88 3.28 12.28 -9.52
C ALA A 88 2.51 11.00 -9.84
N ILE A 89 2.95 10.23 -10.85
CA ILE A 89 2.33 8.95 -11.21
C ILE A 89 2.42 7.96 -10.04
N VAL A 90 3.56 7.91 -9.34
CA VAL A 90 3.70 7.09 -8.13
C VAL A 90 2.70 7.52 -7.06
N LEU A 91 2.55 8.83 -6.81
CA LEU A 91 1.57 9.36 -5.86
C LEU A 91 0.13 9.04 -6.26
N TRP A 92 -0.20 9.08 -7.55
CA TRP A 92 -1.52 8.67 -8.06
C TRP A 92 -1.78 7.19 -7.78
N ILE A 93 -0.83 6.31 -8.10
CA ILE A 93 -0.95 4.87 -7.83
C ILE A 93 -1.09 4.62 -6.33
N VAL A 94 -0.27 5.26 -5.49
CA VAL A 94 -0.35 5.16 -4.03
C VAL A 94 -1.70 5.66 -3.52
N GLY A 95 -2.20 6.78 -4.04
CA GLY A 95 -3.52 7.33 -3.71
C GLY A 95 -4.65 6.38 -4.09
N MET A 96 -4.62 5.82 -5.30
CA MET A 96 -5.59 4.83 -5.77
C MET A 96 -5.59 3.59 -4.89
N VAL A 97 -4.41 3.00 -4.62
CA VAL A 97 -4.27 1.84 -3.75
C VAL A 97 -4.77 2.15 -2.34
N PHE A 98 -4.43 3.32 -1.79
CA PHE A 98 -4.92 3.75 -0.49
C PHE A 98 -6.44 3.81 -0.45
N PHE A 99 -7.09 4.42 -1.44
CA PHE A 99 -8.55 4.53 -1.48
C PHE A 99 -9.24 3.19 -1.70
N VAL A 100 -8.75 2.35 -2.61
CA VAL A 100 -9.25 0.97 -2.80
C VAL A 100 -9.16 0.19 -1.48
N LEU A 101 -8.01 0.20 -0.81
CA LEU A 101 -7.83 -0.49 0.48
C LEU A 101 -8.66 0.14 1.60
N LYS A 102 -9.07 1.40 1.49
CA LYS A 102 -10.05 2.01 2.40
C LYS A 102 -11.50 1.64 2.09
N GLY A 103 -11.76 0.82 1.08
CA GLY A 103 -13.10 0.50 0.62
C GLY A 103 -13.78 1.67 -0.09
N ARG A 104 -12.98 2.54 -0.74
CA ARG A 104 -13.40 3.82 -1.35
C ARG A 104 -13.04 3.85 -2.85
N PRO A 105 -13.63 2.98 -3.68
CA PRO A 105 -13.23 2.82 -5.09
C PRO A 105 -13.56 4.06 -5.94
N LEU A 106 -14.61 4.82 -5.62
CA LEU A 106 -14.97 6.04 -6.36
C LEU A 106 -13.87 7.11 -6.25
N GLU A 107 -13.28 7.27 -5.09
CA GLU A 107 -12.17 8.17 -4.85
C GLU A 107 -10.90 7.72 -5.60
N ALA A 108 -10.68 6.40 -5.70
CA ALA A 108 -9.59 5.87 -6.52
C ALA A 108 -9.82 6.16 -8.01
N ILE A 109 -11.05 6.00 -8.51
CA ILE A 109 -11.41 6.38 -9.89
C ILE A 109 -11.22 7.89 -10.10
N ALA A 110 -11.61 8.74 -9.14
CA ALA A 110 -11.40 10.18 -9.23
C ALA A 110 -9.90 10.54 -9.36
N VAL A 111 -9.02 9.84 -8.64
CA VAL A 111 -7.57 9.98 -8.80
C VAL A 111 -7.11 9.51 -10.17
N PHE A 112 -7.62 8.38 -10.67
CA PHE A 112 -7.30 7.88 -12.01
C PHE A 112 -7.68 8.87 -13.12
N LEU A 113 -8.82 9.54 -13.00
CA LEU A 113 -9.30 10.53 -13.98
C LEU A 113 -8.38 11.76 -14.12
N ILE A 114 -7.47 12.00 -13.17
CA ILE A 114 -6.43 13.03 -13.29
C ILE A 114 -5.55 12.78 -14.52
N ALA A 115 -5.32 11.51 -14.90
CA ALA A 115 -4.57 11.17 -16.09
C ALA A 115 -5.17 11.79 -17.37
N GLY A 116 -6.50 11.92 -17.44
CA GLY A 116 -7.16 12.58 -18.57
C GLY A 116 -6.85 14.07 -18.65
N VAL A 117 -6.76 14.76 -17.50
CA VAL A 117 -6.37 16.18 -17.45
C VAL A 117 -4.89 16.35 -17.82
N TRP A 118 -4.04 15.42 -17.38
CA TRP A 118 -2.64 15.41 -17.76
C TRP A 118 -2.45 15.21 -19.28
N ILE A 119 -3.14 14.24 -19.88
CA ILE A 119 -3.14 14.02 -21.33
C ILE A 119 -3.61 15.28 -22.09
N ALA A 120 -4.65 15.95 -21.61
CA ALA A 120 -5.11 17.21 -22.20
C ALA A 120 -4.05 18.33 -22.11
N GLY A 121 -3.31 18.40 -21.00
CA GLY A 121 -2.19 19.32 -20.83
C GLY A 121 -1.05 19.04 -21.82
N GLU A 122 -0.62 17.78 -21.93
CA GLU A 122 0.42 17.36 -22.88
C GLU A 122 0.01 17.60 -24.34
N ALA A 123 -1.25 17.32 -24.69
CA ALA A 123 -1.78 17.62 -26.01
C ALA A 123 -1.76 19.13 -26.31
N THR A 124 -2.10 19.96 -25.33
CA THR A 124 -2.04 21.43 -25.47
C THR A 124 -0.59 21.89 -25.68
N HIS A 125 0.34 21.39 -24.87
CA HIS A 125 1.77 21.69 -25.00
C HIS A 125 2.30 21.35 -26.40
N GLY A 126 1.94 20.18 -26.93
CA GLY A 126 2.29 19.76 -28.29
C GLY A 126 1.71 20.65 -29.40
N LEU A 127 0.50 21.21 -29.20
CA LEU A 127 -0.15 22.08 -30.17
C LEU A 127 0.38 23.52 -30.15
N VAL A 128 0.70 24.05 -28.96
CA VAL A 128 1.18 25.42 -28.79
C VAL A 128 2.66 25.54 -29.16
N GLY A 129 3.44 24.47 -28.96
CA GLY A 129 4.89 24.47 -29.23
C GLY A 129 5.70 25.34 -28.26
N SER A 130 5.14 25.65 -27.09
CA SER A 130 5.75 26.46 -26.03
C SER A 130 5.74 25.72 -24.68
N THR A 131 6.25 26.36 -23.62
CA THR A 131 6.21 25.87 -22.23
C THR A 131 4.81 25.86 -21.60
N TYR A 132 3.76 26.20 -22.37
CA TYR A 132 2.38 26.32 -21.89
C TYR A 132 1.57 25.03 -22.08
N PRO A 133 0.79 24.59 -21.08
CA PRO A 133 0.80 24.98 -19.67
C PRO A 133 1.88 24.21 -18.87
N SER A 134 2.18 24.67 -17.65
CA SER A 134 3.04 23.94 -16.70
C SER A 134 2.38 22.64 -16.22
N GLY A 135 2.98 21.50 -16.58
CA GLY A 135 2.54 20.18 -16.12
C GLY A 135 2.64 20.00 -14.60
N HIS A 136 3.69 20.53 -13.96
CA HIS A 136 3.89 20.45 -12.50
C HIS A 136 2.76 21.16 -11.75
N THR A 137 2.41 22.37 -12.20
CA THR A 137 1.35 23.17 -11.60
C THR A 137 -0.02 22.55 -11.85
N THR A 138 -0.26 22.04 -13.06
CA THR A 138 -1.52 21.35 -13.40
C THR A 138 -1.73 20.11 -12.53
N HIS A 139 -0.69 19.30 -12.35
CA HIS A 139 -0.70 18.17 -11.40
C HIS A 139 -0.98 18.65 -9.98
N ALA A 140 -0.30 19.70 -9.51
CA ALA A 140 -0.46 20.17 -8.14
C ALA A 140 -1.91 20.59 -7.86
N VAL A 141 -2.54 21.32 -8.78
CA VAL A 141 -3.94 21.74 -8.68
C VAL A 141 -4.89 20.54 -8.71
N THR A 142 -4.71 19.62 -9.66
CA THR A 142 -5.63 18.49 -9.82
C THR A 142 -5.52 17.49 -8.68
N PHE A 143 -4.30 17.02 -8.35
CA PHE A 143 -4.11 15.98 -7.34
C PHE A 143 -4.31 16.49 -5.91
N TYR A 144 -3.56 17.51 -5.48
CA TYR A 144 -3.71 18.01 -4.11
C TYR A 144 -5.04 18.73 -3.91
N GLY A 145 -5.56 19.41 -4.94
CA GLY A 145 -6.91 19.98 -4.92
C GLY A 145 -8.00 18.91 -4.80
N LEU A 146 -7.90 17.80 -5.54
CA LEU A 146 -8.81 16.66 -5.38
C LEU A 146 -8.77 16.10 -3.96
N LEU A 147 -7.57 15.85 -3.41
CA LEU A 147 -7.44 15.34 -2.05
C LEU A 147 -8.04 16.30 -1.00
N ALA A 148 -7.86 17.61 -1.17
CA ALA A 148 -8.47 18.62 -0.32
C ALA A 148 -9.99 18.57 -0.38
N VAL A 149 -10.58 18.50 -1.57
CA VAL A 149 -12.04 18.43 -1.75
C VAL A 149 -12.61 17.11 -1.21
N LEU A 150 -11.95 15.99 -1.47
CA LEU A 150 -12.36 14.69 -0.94
C LEU A 150 -12.32 14.69 0.60
N ALA A 151 -11.29 15.27 1.22
CA ALA A 151 -11.23 15.42 2.67
C ALA A 151 -12.40 16.27 3.21
N ILE A 152 -12.76 17.37 2.54
CA ILE A 152 -13.90 18.21 2.93
C ILE A 152 -15.23 17.47 2.83
N LYS A 153 -15.44 16.72 1.74
CA LYS A 153 -16.73 16.08 1.44
C LYS A 153 -16.98 14.83 2.26
N ASN A 154 -15.92 14.11 2.61
CA ASN A 154 -16.04 12.74 3.08
C ASN A 154 -15.60 12.52 4.53
N LEU A 155 -14.96 13.52 5.16
CA LEU A 155 -14.58 13.42 6.57
C LEU A 155 -15.60 14.12 7.48
N PRO A 156 -15.78 13.62 8.72
CA PRO A 156 -16.58 14.30 9.74
C PRO A 156 -16.15 15.76 9.93
N LYS A 157 -17.08 16.63 10.38
CA LYS A 157 -16.84 18.07 10.49
C LYS A 157 -15.71 18.40 11.47
N GLU A 158 -15.60 17.61 12.52
CA GLU A 158 -14.63 17.68 13.60
C GLU A 158 -13.25 17.12 13.22
N HIS A 159 -13.13 16.42 12.09
CA HIS A 159 -11.89 15.76 11.72
C HIS A 159 -10.85 16.77 11.21
N THR A 160 -9.71 16.91 11.90
CA THR A 160 -8.68 17.95 11.61
C THR A 160 -8.19 17.96 10.16
N LEU A 161 -8.11 16.80 9.50
CA LEU A 161 -7.71 16.71 8.08
C LEU A 161 -8.62 17.49 7.13
N ARG A 162 -9.87 17.76 7.51
CA ARG A 162 -10.81 18.58 6.74
C ARG A 162 -10.31 20.02 6.53
N ILE A 163 -9.46 20.52 7.42
CA ILE A 163 -8.82 21.84 7.32
C ILE A 163 -7.35 21.70 6.89
N ALA A 164 -6.64 20.73 7.44
CA ALA A 164 -5.22 20.55 7.15
C ALA A 164 -4.94 20.22 5.67
N MET A 165 -5.80 19.42 5.01
CA MET A 165 -5.60 19.03 3.61
C MET A 165 -5.76 20.20 2.64
N PRO A 166 -6.81 21.05 2.72
CA PRO A 166 -6.89 22.27 1.93
C PRO A 166 -5.72 23.23 2.13
N LEU A 167 -5.30 23.46 3.38
CA LEU A 167 -4.14 24.31 3.67
C LEU A 167 -2.86 23.77 3.02
N LEU A 168 -2.63 22.46 3.16
CA LEU A 168 -1.50 21.78 2.52
C LEU A 168 -1.55 21.90 0.99
N ALA A 169 -2.73 21.70 0.38
CA ALA A 169 -2.90 21.82 -1.06
C ALA A 169 -2.59 23.25 -1.55
N ILE A 170 -3.13 24.27 -0.87
CA ILE A 170 -2.85 25.68 -1.20
C ILE A 170 -1.36 25.97 -1.09
N THR A 171 -0.69 25.49 -0.04
CA THR A 171 0.75 25.65 0.14
C THR A 171 1.54 24.98 -0.98
N ILE A 172 1.24 23.72 -1.31
CA ILE A 172 1.97 22.99 -2.37
C ILE A 172 1.75 23.64 -3.74
N ILE A 173 0.52 24.04 -4.06
CA ILE A 173 0.19 24.71 -5.32
C ILE A 173 0.96 26.02 -5.43
N GLY A 174 0.93 26.87 -4.39
CA GLY A 174 1.66 28.14 -4.38
C GLY A 174 3.17 27.97 -4.49
N LEU A 175 3.76 27.05 -3.72
CA LEU A 175 5.19 26.77 -3.77
C LEU A 175 5.62 26.16 -5.11
N THR A 176 4.81 25.29 -5.72
CA THR A 176 5.09 24.75 -7.05
C THR A 176 5.13 25.87 -8.08
N SER A 177 4.14 26.78 -8.03
CA SER A 177 4.04 27.91 -8.95
C SER A 177 5.23 28.86 -8.85
N ILE A 178 5.62 29.24 -7.63
CA ILE A 178 6.84 30.04 -7.40
C ILE A 178 8.07 29.27 -7.86
N GLY A 179 8.14 27.97 -7.54
CA GLY A 179 9.24 27.09 -7.92
C GLY A 179 9.46 26.96 -9.41
N ARG A 180 8.40 26.94 -10.22
CA ARG A 180 8.49 26.87 -11.69
C ARG A 180 9.00 28.16 -12.32
N ILE A 181 8.64 29.32 -11.75
CA ILE A 181 9.15 30.63 -12.18
C ILE A 181 10.60 30.81 -11.70
N TYR A 182 10.90 30.40 -10.46
CA TYR A 182 12.24 30.49 -9.86
C TYR A 182 13.27 29.62 -10.60
N GLU A 183 12.88 28.46 -11.12
CA GLU A 183 13.73 27.62 -11.98
C GLU A 183 13.81 28.13 -13.43
N GLU A 184 13.19 29.27 -13.73
CA GLU A 184 13.15 29.88 -15.07
C GLU A 184 12.55 28.94 -16.14
N ALA A 185 11.76 27.95 -15.70
CA ALA A 185 11.18 26.92 -16.57
C ALA A 185 9.85 27.35 -17.18
N HIS A 186 9.13 28.28 -16.55
CA HIS A 186 7.80 28.73 -16.96
C HIS A 186 7.56 30.20 -16.61
N TYR A 187 6.77 30.87 -17.45
CA TYR A 187 6.30 32.22 -17.20
C TYR A 187 5.02 32.24 -16.35
N ALA A 188 4.68 33.38 -15.76
CA ALA A 188 3.49 33.53 -14.92
C ALA A 188 2.19 33.17 -15.67
N ARG A 189 2.12 33.46 -16.96
CA ARG A 189 1.02 33.04 -17.84
C ARG A 189 0.86 31.52 -17.94
N ASP A 190 1.96 30.76 -18.01
CA ASP A 190 1.93 29.29 -18.05
C ASP A 190 1.32 28.72 -16.76
N ILE A 191 1.65 29.34 -15.64
CA ILE A 191 1.10 29.01 -14.31
C ILE A 191 -0.41 29.31 -14.27
N LEU A 192 -0.84 30.47 -14.77
CA LEU A 192 -2.26 30.83 -14.84
C LEU A 192 -3.04 29.85 -15.72
N GLY A 193 -2.50 29.49 -16.88
CA GLY A 193 -3.08 28.46 -17.75
C GLY A 193 -3.24 27.11 -17.04
N SER A 194 -2.24 26.73 -16.26
CA SER A 194 -2.26 25.50 -15.45
C SER A 194 -3.33 25.52 -14.36
N TYR A 195 -3.55 26.68 -13.72
CA TYR A 195 -4.63 26.86 -12.76
C TYR A 195 -5.99 26.72 -13.41
N LEU A 196 -6.19 27.30 -14.60
CA LEU A 196 -7.45 27.21 -15.34
C LEU A 196 -7.73 25.78 -15.83
N LEU A 197 -6.76 25.13 -16.47
CA LEU A 197 -6.89 23.75 -16.92
C LEU A 197 -7.11 22.80 -15.74
N GLY A 198 -6.32 22.95 -14.68
CA GLY A 198 -6.45 22.15 -13.46
C GLY A 198 -7.80 22.37 -12.77
N PHE A 199 -8.32 23.60 -12.73
CA PHE A 199 -9.64 23.90 -12.19
C PHE A 199 -10.76 23.26 -13.02
N VAL A 200 -10.76 23.45 -14.35
CA VAL A 200 -11.76 22.85 -15.24
C VAL A 200 -11.74 21.33 -15.12
N GLY A 201 -10.56 20.72 -15.16
CA GLY A 201 -10.36 19.29 -14.99
C GLY A 201 -10.83 18.77 -13.63
N LEU A 202 -10.47 19.45 -12.53
CA LEU A 202 -10.89 19.08 -11.18
C LEU A 202 -12.40 19.15 -11.02
N VAL A 203 -13.04 20.20 -11.55
CA VAL A 203 -14.49 20.35 -11.52
C VAL A 203 -15.17 19.23 -12.32
N ALA A 204 -14.65 18.87 -13.51
CA ALA A 204 -15.16 17.76 -14.30
C ALA A 204 -15.02 16.40 -13.57
N ILE A 205 -13.88 16.15 -12.93
CA ILE A 205 -13.68 14.93 -12.11
C ILE A 205 -14.68 14.88 -10.96
N LEU A 206 -14.87 15.98 -10.24
CA LEU A 206 -15.81 16.06 -9.11
C LEU A 206 -17.26 15.92 -9.56
N TRP A 207 -17.59 16.42 -10.76
CA TRP A 207 -18.90 16.21 -11.37
C TRP A 207 -19.20 14.72 -11.59
N ILE A 208 -18.27 14.01 -12.23
CA ILE A 208 -18.39 12.57 -12.49
C ILE A 208 -18.49 11.83 -11.16
N TYR A 209 -17.61 12.14 -10.20
CA TYR A 209 -17.60 11.56 -8.87
C TYR A 209 -18.97 11.72 -8.17
N ASP A 210 -19.54 12.91 -8.12
CA ASP A 210 -20.84 13.15 -7.47
C ASP A 210 -22.00 12.45 -8.18
N ARG A 211 -21.98 12.44 -9.52
CA ARG A 211 -23.03 11.79 -10.30
C ARG A 211 -23.01 10.27 -10.13
N ILE A 212 -21.84 9.65 -10.04
CA ILE A 212 -21.74 8.23 -9.74
C ILE A 212 -22.14 7.96 -8.29
N LYS A 213 -21.68 8.80 -7.35
CA LYS A 213 -21.96 8.61 -5.93
C LYS A 213 -23.46 8.66 -5.61
N MET A 214 -24.18 9.59 -6.23
CA MET A 214 -25.63 9.74 -6.07
C MET A 214 -26.46 8.90 -7.06
N ASP A 215 -25.84 7.95 -7.76
CA ASP A 215 -26.38 7.20 -8.92
C ASP A 215 -27.23 8.01 -9.93
N ASN A 216 -26.86 9.28 -10.10
CA ASN A 216 -27.52 10.22 -11.00
C ASN A 216 -26.86 10.27 -12.39
N LEU A 217 -25.82 9.46 -12.62
CA LEU A 217 -25.14 9.36 -13.90
C LEU A 217 -25.88 8.39 -14.82
N HIS A 218 -26.73 8.95 -15.68
CA HIS A 218 -27.41 8.22 -16.73
C HIS A 218 -26.45 7.91 -17.88
N ILE A 219 -25.52 6.98 -17.67
CA ILE A 219 -24.78 6.39 -18.79
C ILE A 219 -25.81 5.58 -19.58
N PRO A 220 -25.97 5.80 -20.90
CA PRO A 220 -26.81 4.93 -21.73
C PRO A 220 -26.28 3.51 -21.53
N LYS A 221 -27.00 2.68 -20.78
CA LYS A 221 -26.60 1.30 -20.49
C LYS A 221 -26.76 0.57 -21.82
N PRO A 222 -25.73 0.37 -22.66
CA PRO A 222 -25.91 -0.20 -24.00
C PRO A 222 -26.36 -1.66 -23.91
N TRP A 223 -26.32 -2.21 -22.69
CA TRP A 223 -26.65 -3.58 -22.31
C TRP A 223 -27.99 -3.66 -21.57
N LYS A 224 -28.61 -2.51 -21.20
CA LYS A 224 -30.06 -2.46 -21.19
C LYS A 224 -30.44 -2.51 -22.66
N LYS A 225 -30.56 -3.73 -23.20
CA LYS A 225 -31.60 -3.94 -24.20
C LYS A 225 -32.83 -3.28 -23.59
N HIS A 226 -33.44 -2.33 -24.29
CA HIS A 226 -34.86 -2.10 -24.09
C HIS A 226 -35.45 -3.49 -24.01
N THR A 227 -35.95 -3.86 -22.84
CA THR A 227 -36.98 -4.87 -22.74
C THR A 227 -38.07 -4.36 -23.69
N GLU A 228 -37.99 -4.73 -24.96
CA GLU A 228 -39.14 -5.28 -25.63
C GLU A 228 -39.67 -6.26 -24.62
N THR A 229 -40.69 -5.83 -23.89
CA THR A 229 -41.41 -6.59 -22.89
C THR A 229 -41.73 -7.93 -23.54
N PRO A 230 -41.02 -9.04 -23.25
CA PRO A 230 -41.57 -10.34 -23.56
C PRO A 230 -42.83 -10.42 -22.70
N ALA A 231 -43.89 -10.83 -23.36
CA ALA A 231 -45.26 -10.56 -22.98
C ALA A 231 -45.55 -10.75 -21.49
N ARG A 232 -46.52 -9.95 -21.03
CA ARG A 232 -47.45 -10.29 -19.95
C ARG A 232 -47.97 -11.72 -20.15
N GLU A 233 -47.25 -12.71 -19.65
CA GLU A 233 -47.86 -13.97 -19.23
C GLU A 233 -47.87 -13.92 -17.70
N ASP A 234 -49.09 -13.94 -17.16
CA ASP A 234 -49.41 -14.15 -15.75
C ASP A 234 -49.01 -13.12 -14.69
N GLY A 235 -48.49 -11.94 -15.07
CA GLY A 235 -48.21 -10.85 -14.14
C GLY A 235 -46.82 -10.92 -13.50
N ILE A 236 -45.92 -11.71 -14.08
CA ILE A 236 -44.51 -11.78 -13.72
C ILE A 236 -43.78 -10.54 -14.29
N ILE A 237 -43.00 -9.86 -13.46
CA ILE A 237 -42.21 -8.68 -13.83
C ILE A 237 -40.75 -9.11 -13.98
N MET A 238 -40.15 -8.83 -15.14
CA MET A 238 -38.74 -9.09 -15.36
C MET A 238 -37.88 -7.87 -15.04
N ALA A 239 -36.88 -8.07 -14.19
CA ALA A 239 -35.86 -7.09 -13.85
C ALA A 239 -34.47 -7.61 -14.27
N GLY A 240 -33.73 -6.82 -15.04
CA GLY A 240 -32.36 -7.14 -15.42
C GLY A 240 -31.34 -6.67 -14.38
N SER A 241 -30.41 -7.53 -14.01
CA SER A 241 -29.22 -7.22 -13.22
C SER A 241 -27.94 -7.33 -14.07
N VAL A 242 -26.79 -6.96 -13.52
CA VAL A 242 -25.48 -6.98 -14.20
C VAL A 242 -25.10 -8.39 -14.68
N ALA A 243 -25.48 -9.42 -13.91
CA ALA A 243 -25.11 -10.80 -14.17
C ALA A 243 -26.29 -11.79 -14.20
N SER A 244 -27.52 -11.31 -14.05
CA SER A 244 -28.71 -12.17 -13.97
C SER A 244 -29.98 -11.50 -14.49
N THR A 245 -30.97 -12.32 -14.83
CA THR A 245 -32.36 -11.92 -15.01
C THR A 245 -33.14 -12.32 -13.77
N VAL A 246 -33.98 -11.42 -13.26
CA VAL A 246 -34.82 -11.66 -12.09
C VAL A 246 -36.29 -11.65 -12.50
N TYR A 247 -36.98 -12.75 -12.25
CA TYR A 247 -38.40 -12.93 -12.48
C TYR A 247 -39.14 -12.71 -11.16
N LEU A 248 -39.85 -11.59 -11.05
CA LEU A 248 -40.63 -11.21 -9.88
C LEU A 248 -42.06 -11.68 -10.07
N ASP A 249 -42.55 -12.54 -9.17
CA ASP A 249 -43.92 -13.03 -9.14
C ASP A 249 -44.60 -12.57 -7.83
N PRO A 250 -45.29 -11.41 -7.86
CA PRO A 250 -45.99 -10.90 -6.70
C PRO A 250 -47.17 -11.78 -6.24
N LYS A 251 -47.72 -12.63 -7.12
CA LYS A 251 -48.87 -13.49 -6.77
C LYS A 251 -48.43 -14.65 -5.89
N ASN A 252 -47.31 -15.27 -6.24
CA ASN A 252 -46.72 -16.37 -5.47
C ASN A 252 -45.73 -15.89 -4.40
N GLY A 253 -45.42 -14.59 -4.37
CA GLY A 253 -44.49 -14.01 -3.39
C GLY A 253 -43.04 -14.43 -3.61
N THR A 254 -42.66 -14.74 -4.86
CA THR A 254 -41.34 -15.27 -5.22
C THR A 254 -40.57 -14.35 -6.17
N ALA A 255 -39.26 -14.29 -6.00
CA ALA A 255 -38.31 -13.65 -6.90
C ALA A 255 -37.27 -14.68 -7.32
N THR A 256 -37.29 -15.08 -8.60
CA THR A 256 -36.42 -16.11 -9.16
C THR A 256 -35.28 -15.47 -9.94
N LYS A 257 -34.03 -15.75 -9.57
CA LYS A 257 -32.85 -15.26 -10.29
C LYS A 257 -32.26 -16.35 -11.18
N GLU A 258 -31.96 -15.99 -12.43
CA GLU A 258 -31.20 -16.83 -13.37
C GLU A 258 -29.93 -16.10 -13.83
N TYR A 259 -28.77 -16.73 -13.64
CA TYR A 259 -27.47 -16.11 -13.87
C TYR A 259 -27.01 -16.26 -15.32
N HIS A 260 -26.94 -15.12 -16.02
CA HIS A 260 -26.50 -15.02 -17.41
C HIS A 260 -25.43 -13.92 -17.55
N PRO A 261 -24.23 -14.09 -16.94
CA PRO A 261 -23.26 -13.02 -16.89
C PRO A 261 -22.71 -12.69 -18.29
N PRO A 262 -22.54 -11.39 -18.60
CA PRO A 262 -22.00 -10.96 -19.88
C PRO A 262 -20.52 -11.35 -20.03
N LYS A 263 -20.02 -11.34 -21.27
CA LYS A 263 -18.64 -11.78 -21.60
C LYS A 263 -17.57 -11.09 -20.75
N LEU A 264 -17.74 -9.79 -20.45
CA LEU A 264 -16.80 -9.05 -19.61
C LEU A 264 -16.76 -9.57 -18.17
N VAL A 265 -17.92 -9.83 -17.57
CA VAL A 265 -18.01 -10.39 -16.20
C VAL A 265 -17.37 -11.78 -16.16
N LYS A 266 -17.66 -12.63 -17.16
CA LYS A 266 -17.01 -13.94 -17.32
C LYS A 266 -15.48 -13.81 -17.44
N ALA A 267 -14.99 -12.86 -18.24
CA ALA A 267 -13.56 -12.63 -18.44
C ALA A 267 -12.87 -12.13 -17.16
N LEU A 268 -13.49 -11.20 -16.42
CA LEU A 268 -12.96 -10.71 -15.14
C LEU A 268 -12.91 -11.81 -14.09
N TYR A 269 -13.97 -12.61 -13.99
CA TYR A 269 -14.02 -13.75 -13.09
C TYR A 269 -12.94 -14.79 -13.44
N TRP A 270 -12.79 -15.12 -14.72
CA TRP A 270 -11.75 -16.03 -15.19
C TRP A 270 -10.34 -15.46 -14.95
N ALA A 271 -10.12 -14.17 -15.14
CA ALA A 271 -8.83 -13.54 -14.85
C ALA A 271 -8.47 -13.61 -13.35
N ALA A 272 -9.47 -13.56 -12.46
CA ALA A 272 -9.28 -13.65 -11.02
C ALA A 272 -9.10 -15.10 -10.53
N PHE A 273 -9.91 -16.04 -11.01
CA PHE A 273 -10.00 -17.39 -10.41
C PHE A 273 -9.66 -18.55 -11.37
N GLN A 274 -9.47 -18.25 -12.66
CA GLN A 274 -9.21 -19.20 -13.75
C GLN A 274 -10.27 -20.29 -13.82
N SER A 275 -11.53 -19.89 -13.62
CA SER A 275 -12.72 -20.74 -13.54
C SER A 275 -13.90 -20.08 -14.27
N PRO A 276 -14.88 -20.84 -14.80
CA PRO A 276 -16.15 -20.27 -15.23
C PRO A 276 -16.91 -19.62 -14.05
N PHE A 277 -17.84 -18.73 -14.38
CA PHE A 277 -18.68 -18.05 -13.39
C PHE A 277 -19.56 -19.07 -12.64
N PRO A 278 -19.57 -19.05 -11.30
CA PRO A 278 -20.01 -20.18 -10.49
C PRO A 278 -21.53 -20.30 -10.41
N TYR A 279 -22.25 -19.20 -10.19
CA TYR A 279 -23.69 -19.22 -9.97
C TYR A 279 -24.51 -19.68 -11.19
N GLN A 280 -23.89 -19.85 -12.36
CA GLN A 280 -24.56 -20.39 -13.54
C GLN A 280 -24.58 -21.93 -13.56
N PHE A 281 -23.51 -22.58 -13.08
CA PHE A 281 -23.28 -24.01 -13.33
C PHE A 281 -23.08 -24.84 -12.05
N ARG A 282 -23.07 -24.19 -10.89
CA ARG A 282 -22.68 -24.84 -9.64
C ARG A 282 -23.72 -24.72 -8.55
N LYS A 283 -24.29 -25.87 -8.19
CA LYS A 283 -25.23 -25.99 -7.09
C LYS A 283 -24.58 -25.63 -5.75
N ASP A 284 -23.36 -26.07 -5.48
CA ASP A 284 -22.64 -25.77 -4.23
C ASP A 284 -22.42 -24.26 -4.03
N ALA A 285 -22.16 -23.50 -5.09
CA ALA A 285 -22.09 -22.03 -5.00
C ALA A 285 -23.43 -21.41 -4.56
N LEU A 286 -24.56 -21.90 -5.10
CA LEU A 286 -25.91 -21.42 -4.76
C LEU A 286 -26.38 -21.90 -3.40
N ASP A 287 -26.06 -23.13 -3.00
CA ASP A 287 -26.32 -23.66 -1.66
C ASP A 287 -25.52 -22.86 -0.61
N ALA A 288 -24.27 -22.49 -0.91
CA ALA A 288 -23.49 -21.58 -0.09
C ALA A 288 -24.14 -20.19 0.00
N ALA A 289 -24.67 -19.66 -1.12
CA ALA A 289 -25.41 -18.39 -1.13
C ALA A 289 -26.68 -18.46 -0.26
N ALA A 290 -27.47 -19.54 -0.38
CA ALA A 290 -28.65 -19.77 0.43
C ALA A 290 -28.34 -19.82 1.93
N ALA A 291 -27.31 -20.58 2.29
CA ALA A 291 -26.87 -20.69 3.68
C ALA A 291 -26.36 -19.35 4.22
N LYS A 292 -25.59 -18.59 3.43
CA LYS A 292 -25.14 -17.23 3.78
C LYS A 292 -26.31 -16.29 4.05
N ARG A 293 -27.35 -16.29 3.22
CA ARG A 293 -28.58 -15.51 3.46
C ARG A 293 -29.28 -15.88 4.76
N ASN A 294 -29.40 -17.19 5.05
CA ASN A 294 -29.99 -17.67 6.30
C ASN A 294 -29.21 -17.20 7.53
N ILE A 295 -27.87 -17.26 7.48
CA ILE A 295 -27.00 -16.74 8.54
C ILE A 295 -27.23 -15.25 8.74
N VAL A 296 -27.22 -14.45 7.66
CA VAL A 296 -27.46 -13.00 7.75
C VAL A 296 -28.84 -12.69 8.33
N GLY A 297 -29.90 -13.39 7.91
CA GLY A 297 -31.24 -13.17 8.44
C GLY A 297 -31.34 -13.43 9.95
N LEU A 298 -30.72 -14.51 10.44
CA LEU A 298 -30.67 -14.82 11.87
C LEU A 298 -29.79 -13.83 12.66
N LEU A 299 -28.61 -13.50 12.15
CA LEU A 299 -27.69 -12.59 12.83
C LEU A 299 -28.17 -11.14 12.82
N THR A 300 -28.87 -10.70 11.79
CA THR A 300 -29.51 -9.37 11.76
C THR A 300 -30.71 -9.30 12.68
N ARG A 301 -31.49 -10.39 12.82
CA ARG A 301 -32.55 -10.48 13.82
C ARG A 301 -32.01 -10.34 15.24
N HIS A 302 -30.87 -10.97 15.53
CA HIS A 302 -30.18 -10.79 16.81
C HIS A 302 -29.71 -9.34 17.03
N ARG A 303 -29.03 -8.75 16.03
CA ARG A 303 -28.37 -7.45 16.18
C ARG A 303 -29.30 -6.24 16.08
N PHE A 304 -30.23 -6.26 15.12
CA PHE A 304 -31.10 -5.14 14.76
C PHE A 304 -32.56 -5.35 15.18
N GLY A 305 -32.89 -6.52 15.74
CA GLY A 305 -34.23 -6.84 16.23
C GLY A 305 -35.20 -7.32 15.15
N TYR A 306 -34.80 -7.41 13.89
CA TYR A 306 -35.61 -7.95 12.80
C TYR A 306 -34.75 -8.67 11.75
N ASP A 307 -35.37 -9.60 11.04
CA ASP A 307 -34.73 -10.31 9.93
C ASP A 307 -34.61 -9.38 8.73
N MET A 308 -33.40 -8.92 8.43
CA MET A 308 -33.15 -8.00 7.33
C MET A 308 -33.09 -8.71 5.98
N MET A 309 -32.87 -10.03 5.95
CA MET A 309 -32.65 -10.74 4.69
C MET A 309 -33.96 -11.20 4.06
N ALA A 310 -34.05 -11.16 2.73
CA ALA A 310 -35.08 -11.85 1.97
C ALA A 310 -34.83 -13.37 2.02
N GLN A 311 -35.87 -14.14 2.37
CA GLN A 311 -35.74 -15.59 2.54
C GLN A 311 -35.40 -16.30 1.23
N VAL A 312 -34.74 -17.45 1.33
CA VAL A 312 -34.49 -18.35 0.20
C VAL A 312 -35.48 -19.50 0.30
N TYR A 313 -36.18 -19.75 -0.80
CA TYR A 313 -37.15 -20.83 -0.88
C TYR A 313 -36.54 -22.08 -1.49
N ASP A 314 -35.83 -21.96 -2.61
CA ASP A 314 -35.23 -23.12 -3.27
C ASP A 314 -34.11 -22.77 -4.27
N VAL A 315 -33.35 -23.80 -4.65
CA VAL A 315 -32.38 -23.81 -5.77
C VAL A 315 -32.82 -24.90 -6.75
N HIS A 316 -33.52 -24.52 -7.82
CA HIS A 316 -34.01 -25.47 -8.82
C HIS A 316 -33.00 -25.69 -9.94
N ASP A 317 -32.79 -26.94 -10.33
CA ASP A 317 -32.04 -27.31 -11.53
C ASP A 317 -32.99 -27.30 -12.75
N THR A 318 -32.63 -26.54 -13.79
CA THR A 318 -33.41 -26.43 -15.02
C THR A 318 -32.84 -27.26 -16.17
N GLY A 319 -31.74 -28.00 -15.94
CA GLY A 319 -30.99 -28.76 -16.96
C GLY A 319 -29.94 -27.91 -17.69
N ASP A 320 -30.26 -26.65 -18.00
CA ASP A 320 -29.34 -25.69 -18.64
C ASP A 320 -28.64 -24.76 -17.65
N GLY A 321 -28.98 -24.86 -16.37
CA GLY A 321 -28.43 -24.06 -15.28
C GLY A 321 -29.26 -24.20 -14.00
N TYR A 322 -29.16 -23.19 -13.13
CA TYR A 322 -29.90 -23.17 -11.87
C TYR A 322 -30.71 -21.89 -11.72
N GLN A 323 -31.89 -22.03 -11.13
CA GLN A 323 -32.75 -20.95 -10.68
C GLN A 323 -32.62 -20.77 -9.17
N PHE A 324 -32.37 -19.53 -8.74
CA PHE A 324 -32.28 -19.17 -7.34
C PHE A 324 -33.57 -18.48 -6.88
N VAL A 325 -34.43 -19.23 -6.18
CA VAL A 325 -35.80 -18.80 -5.82
C VAL A 325 -35.80 -18.20 -4.41
N THR A 326 -36.20 -16.93 -4.33
CA THR A 326 -36.16 -16.14 -3.10
C THR A 326 -37.49 -15.45 -2.81
N GLU A 327 -37.64 -14.88 -1.62
CA GLU A 327 -38.79 -14.06 -1.24
C GLU A 327 -38.90 -12.82 -2.12
N PHE A 328 -40.08 -12.59 -2.69
CA PHE A 328 -40.41 -11.29 -3.27
C PHE A 328 -40.70 -10.29 -2.16
N VAL A 329 -39.88 -9.26 -2.05
CA VAL A 329 -40.11 -8.14 -1.13
C VAL A 329 -40.86 -7.03 -1.87
N PRO A 330 -42.14 -6.75 -1.54
CA PRO A 330 -42.86 -5.63 -2.14
C PRO A 330 -42.27 -4.32 -1.62
N GLY A 331 -42.12 -3.32 -2.48
CA GLY A 331 -41.59 -2.02 -2.09
C GLY A 331 -40.84 -1.31 -3.20
N ASN A 332 -40.09 -0.28 -2.81
CA ASN A 332 -39.24 0.49 -3.71
C ASN A 332 -37.79 0.44 -3.25
N GLU A 333 -36.87 0.49 -4.20
CA GLU A 333 -35.45 0.71 -3.97
C GLU A 333 -35.24 2.12 -3.37
N PRO A 334 -34.29 2.31 -2.43
CA PRO A 334 -33.81 3.65 -2.06
C PRO A 334 -33.29 4.40 -3.29
N GLU A 335 -33.21 5.74 -3.24
CA GLU A 335 -32.72 6.51 -4.40
C GLU A 335 -31.20 6.45 -4.56
N CYS A 336 -30.46 6.41 -3.45
CA CYS A 336 -29.00 6.37 -3.43
C CYS A 336 -28.45 5.91 -2.07
N ASN A 337 -27.14 5.67 -2.00
CA ASN A 337 -26.46 5.34 -0.74
C ASN A 337 -26.64 6.40 0.34
N GLU A 338 -26.69 7.69 -0.01
CA GLU A 338 -26.86 8.78 0.95
C GLU A 338 -28.17 8.69 1.76
N GLU A 339 -29.24 8.12 1.20
CA GLU A 339 -30.53 7.94 1.89
C GLU A 339 -30.42 6.93 3.05
N VAL A 340 -29.57 5.93 2.89
CA VAL A 340 -29.44 4.78 3.81
C VAL A 340 -28.03 4.64 4.39
N ILE A 341 -27.24 5.71 4.38
CA ILE A 341 -25.81 5.69 4.69
C ILE A 341 -25.50 5.20 6.10
N ASP A 342 -26.33 5.56 7.08
CA ASP A 342 -26.16 5.14 8.47
C ASP A 342 -26.37 3.63 8.60
N LEU A 343 -27.41 3.10 7.95
CA LEU A 343 -27.66 1.66 7.90
C LEU A 343 -26.52 0.92 7.19
N LEU A 344 -26.03 1.42 6.05
CA LEU A 344 -24.90 0.82 5.33
C LEU A 344 -23.65 0.78 6.22
N ASN A 345 -23.36 1.85 6.96
CA ASN A 345 -22.24 1.86 7.92
C ASN A 345 -22.43 0.81 9.02
N ASP A 346 -23.62 0.73 9.62
CA ASP A 346 -23.90 -0.21 10.71
C ASP A 346 -23.83 -1.66 10.25
N VAL A 347 -24.48 -1.99 9.13
CA VAL A 347 -24.49 -3.34 8.55
C VAL A 347 -23.09 -3.73 8.05
N SER A 348 -22.36 -2.82 7.40
CA SER A 348 -20.98 -3.07 6.96
C SER A 348 -20.03 -3.31 8.15
N ASN A 349 -20.14 -2.52 9.22
CA ASN A 349 -19.36 -2.73 10.43
C ASN A 349 -19.70 -4.07 11.10
N TYR A 350 -20.99 -4.44 11.15
CA TYR A 350 -21.42 -5.71 11.70
C TYR A 350 -20.97 -6.90 10.86
N PHE A 351 -21.10 -6.83 9.53
CA PHE A 351 -20.61 -7.86 8.60
C PHE A 351 -19.10 -8.07 8.78
N HIS A 352 -18.36 -6.96 8.90
CA HIS A 352 -16.95 -7.03 9.21
C HIS A 352 -16.68 -7.71 10.55
N GLU A 353 -17.45 -7.42 11.61
CA GLU A 353 -17.34 -8.05 12.94
C GLU A 353 -17.54 -9.57 12.88
N ILE A 354 -18.56 -10.04 12.15
CA ILE A 354 -18.91 -11.47 12.06
C ILE A 354 -18.12 -12.23 10.98
N GLY A 355 -17.27 -11.55 10.19
CA GLY A 355 -16.44 -12.18 9.15
C GLY A 355 -17.11 -12.33 7.78
N PHE A 356 -18.22 -11.64 7.52
CA PHE A 356 -18.88 -11.61 6.22
C PHE A 356 -18.24 -10.59 5.27
N SER A 357 -18.34 -10.86 3.96
CA SER A 357 -17.94 -9.91 2.91
C SER A 357 -18.78 -8.63 2.99
N THR A 358 -18.13 -7.48 3.04
CA THR A 358 -18.81 -6.18 3.20
C THR A 358 -19.23 -5.52 1.89
N TRP A 359 -18.75 -5.99 0.73
CA TRP A 359 -18.92 -5.30 -0.56
C TRP A 359 -20.37 -4.92 -0.91
N GLN A 360 -21.34 -5.81 -0.63
CA GLN A 360 -22.76 -5.60 -0.96
C GLN A 360 -23.45 -4.53 -0.11
N VAL A 361 -22.91 -4.29 1.08
CA VAL A 361 -23.46 -3.34 2.06
C VAL A 361 -22.49 -2.20 2.34
N SER A 362 -21.40 -2.12 1.58
CA SER A 362 -20.34 -1.15 1.79
C SER A 362 -20.80 0.23 1.33
N PRO A 363 -20.72 1.26 2.18
CA PRO A 363 -20.97 2.65 1.79
C PRO A 363 -20.16 3.13 0.57
N GLY A 364 -19.00 2.51 0.31
CA GLY A 364 -18.15 2.84 -0.82
C GLY A 364 -18.51 2.14 -2.13
N ASN A 365 -19.38 1.13 -2.11
CA ASN A 365 -19.95 0.55 -3.31
C ASN A 365 -21.08 1.46 -3.81
N PRO A 366 -20.98 2.10 -5.00
CA PRO A 366 -21.97 3.07 -5.48
C PRO A 366 -23.39 2.51 -5.60
N HIS A 367 -23.54 1.19 -5.70
CA HIS A 367 -24.83 0.51 -5.84
C HIS A 367 -25.15 -0.38 -4.62
N ALA A 368 -24.63 -0.07 -3.43
CA ALA A 368 -24.98 -0.83 -2.23
C ALA A 368 -26.47 -0.68 -1.88
N TYR A 369 -27.03 0.51 -2.07
CA TYR A 369 -28.44 0.79 -1.80
C TYR A 369 -29.40 -0.04 -2.66
N SER A 370 -29.00 -0.40 -3.89
CA SER A 370 -29.83 -1.20 -4.81
C SER A 370 -30.04 -2.64 -4.36
N ASN A 371 -29.26 -3.09 -3.36
CA ASN A 371 -29.44 -4.39 -2.74
C ASN A 371 -30.55 -4.37 -1.67
N PHE A 372 -31.14 -3.21 -1.39
CA PHE A 372 -32.21 -3.05 -0.40
C PHE A 372 -33.53 -2.65 -1.06
N ILE A 373 -34.64 -3.16 -0.51
CA ILE A 373 -35.99 -2.73 -0.81
C ILE A 373 -36.63 -2.20 0.46
N ARG A 374 -37.20 -0.99 0.38
CA ARG A 374 -38.03 -0.41 1.44
C ARG A 374 -39.46 -0.91 1.27
N ASN A 375 -39.91 -1.75 2.19
CA ASN A 375 -41.27 -2.28 2.17
C ASN A 375 -42.32 -1.20 2.51
N PRO A 376 -43.63 -1.47 2.31
CA PRO A 376 -44.69 -0.50 2.62
C PRO A 376 -44.73 -0.05 4.09
N GLN A 377 -44.17 -0.83 5.01
CA GLN A 377 -44.04 -0.49 6.43
C GLN A 377 -42.80 0.37 6.74
N GLY A 378 -42.01 0.72 5.72
CA GLY A 378 -40.81 1.54 5.84
C GLY A 378 -39.53 0.78 6.24
N VAL A 379 -39.62 -0.54 6.44
CA VAL A 379 -38.49 -1.40 6.83
C VAL A 379 -37.67 -1.76 5.60
N LEU A 380 -36.35 -1.68 5.73
CA LEU A 380 -35.41 -2.04 4.66
C LEU A 380 -35.06 -3.53 4.74
N LYS A 381 -35.23 -4.22 3.62
CA LYS A 381 -34.88 -5.64 3.44
C LYS A 381 -33.77 -5.77 2.42
N LEU A 382 -32.72 -6.51 2.76
CA LEU A 382 -31.65 -6.89 1.87
C LEU A 382 -32.13 -8.04 0.96
N ILE A 383 -32.08 -7.82 -0.35
CA ILE A 383 -32.53 -8.77 -1.39
C ILE A 383 -31.39 -9.44 -2.14
N ASP A 384 -30.16 -8.92 -2.00
CA ASP A 384 -28.98 -9.44 -2.69
C ASP A 384 -27.76 -9.53 -1.78
N LEU A 385 -27.11 -10.69 -1.80
CA LEU A 385 -25.80 -10.94 -1.18
C LEU A 385 -24.80 -11.51 -2.20
N GLU A 386 -25.24 -11.87 -3.40
CA GLU A 386 -24.40 -12.52 -4.40
C GLU A 386 -23.67 -11.48 -5.26
N SER A 387 -22.34 -11.52 -5.26
CA SER A 387 -21.54 -10.59 -6.07
C SER A 387 -21.71 -10.87 -7.56
N ALA A 388 -21.98 -9.83 -8.35
CA ALA A 388 -21.86 -9.89 -9.80
C ALA A 388 -20.40 -9.70 -10.28
N ILE A 389 -19.57 -9.02 -9.47
CA ILE A 389 -18.20 -8.63 -9.82
C ILE A 389 -17.23 -8.96 -8.68
N ILE A 390 -15.97 -9.20 -9.03
CA ILE A 390 -14.87 -9.35 -8.07
C ILE A 390 -14.66 -8.06 -7.27
N SER A 391 -14.24 -8.20 -6.01
CA SER A 391 -13.92 -7.06 -5.14
C SER A 391 -12.50 -7.18 -4.57
N ILE A 392 -11.97 -6.04 -4.13
CA ILE A 392 -10.69 -5.98 -3.43
C ILE A 392 -11.00 -5.81 -1.94
N PRO A 393 -10.54 -6.73 -1.07
CA PRO A 393 -10.83 -6.64 0.35
C PRO A 393 -10.26 -5.36 0.95
N CYS A 394 -11.03 -4.73 1.84
CA CYS A 394 -10.58 -3.53 2.51
C CYS A 394 -9.44 -3.85 3.51
N TRP A 395 -8.76 -2.83 4.02
CA TRP A 395 -7.59 -2.96 4.90
C TRP A 395 -7.84 -3.83 6.13
N LYS A 396 -9.09 -3.85 6.64
CA LYS A 396 -9.45 -4.66 7.80
C LYS A 396 -9.59 -6.14 7.46
N GLU A 397 -10.01 -6.47 6.24
CA GLU A 397 -10.23 -7.84 5.74
C GLU A 397 -9.01 -8.39 5.00
N LEU A 398 -8.12 -7.51 4.52
CA LEU A 398 -6.95 -7.86 3.73
C LEU A 398 -6.05 -8.89 4.42
N PRO A 399 -5.75 -8.81 5.74
CA PRO A 399 -4.90 -9.81 6.39
C PRO A 399 -5.48 -11.23 6.36
N SER A 400 -6.77 -11.42 6.70
CA SER A 400 -7.41 -12.74 6.65
C SER A 400 -7.60 -13.20 5.20
N SER A 401 -7.98 -12.30 4.31
CA SER A 401 -8.09 -12.61 2.87
C SER A 401 -6.77 -13.10 2.27
N LEU A 402 -5.64 -12.45 2.61
CA LEU A 402 -4.32 -12.89 2.17
C LEU A 402 -3.90 -14.20 2.85
N ARG A 403 -4.15 -14.36 4.15
CA ARG A 403 -3.87 -15.61 4.88
C ARG A 403 -4.54 -16.80 4.21
N ASP A 404 -5.83 -16.66 3.90
CA ASP A 404 -6.69 -17.74 3.42
C ASP A 404 -6.62 -17.93 1.90
N GLY A 405 -5.94 -17.03 1.19
CA GLY A 405 -5.82 -17.08 -0.27
C GLY A 405 -7.09 -16.64 -0.99
N ASN A 406 -7.89 -15.81 -0.35
CA ASN A 406 -9.12 -15.20 -0.86
C ASN A 406 -8.86 -13.85 -1.54
N PHE A 407 -7.71 -13.70 -2.21
CA PHE A 407 -7.36 -12.49 -2.96
C PHE A 407 -7.17 -12.80 -4.45
N PRO A 408 -7.91 -12.16 -5.38
CA PRO A 408 -9.02 -11.22 -5.16
C PRO A 408 -10.23 -11.86 -4.46
N ALA A 409 -11.11 -11.04 -3.88
CA ALA A 409 -12.27 -11.53 -3.13
C ALA A 409 -13.51 -11.68 -4.01
N PHE A 410 -14.31 -12.70 -3.76
CA PHE A 410 -15.62 -12.96 -4.34
C PHE A 410 -16.48 -13.79 -3.38
N ASP A 411 -17.42 -13.10 -2.71
CA ASP A 411 -18.31 -13.65 -1.68
C ASP A 411 -17.59 -14.56 -0.65
N ASP A 412 -16.39 -14.15 -0.23
CA ASP A 412 -15.60 -14.83 0.79
C ASP A 412 -16.12 -14.54 2.19
N VAL A 413 -16.07 -15.54 3.06
CA VAL A 413 -16.42 -15.46 4.47
C VAL A 413 -15.22 -15.95 5.28
N ASP A 414 -14.85 -15.20 6.30
CA ASP A 414 -13.86 -15.60 7.30
C ASP A 414 -14.54 -16.54 8.30
N PHE A 415 -14.61 -17.83 7.95
CA PHE A 415 -15.30 -18.84 8.76
C PHE A 415 -14.68 -19.00 10.15
N GLU A 416 -13.36 -18.81 10.31
CA GLU A 416 -12.71 -18.82 11.62
C GLU A 416 -13.29 -17.71 12.53
N LYS A 417 -13.44 -16.51 11.97
CA LYS A 417 -14.04 -15.38 12.68
C LYS A 417 -15.53 -15.59 12.96
N LEU A 418 -16.27 -16.14 11.99
CA LEU A 418 -17.70 -16.42 12.13
C LEU A 418 -17.98 -17.46 13.21
N HIS A 419 -17.26 -18.59 13.21
CA HIS A 419 -17.36 -19.61 14.26
C HIS A 419 -17.03 -19.02 15.63
N SER A 420 -15.92 -18.29 15.72
CA SER A 420 -15.51 -17.62 16.96
C SER A 420 -16.61 -16.70 17.50
N TYR A 421 -17.27 -15.92 16.62
CA TYR A 421 -18.36 -15.03 16.99
C TYR A 421 -19.59 -15.80 17.49
N VAL A 422 -20.01 -16.85 16.78
CA VAL A 422 -21.20 -17.67 17.13
C VAL A 422 -20.99 -18.42 18.44
N GLU A 423 -19.77 -18.87 18.72
CA GLU A 423 -19.40 -19.53 19.97
C GLU A 423 -19.32 -18.54 21.13
N SER A 424 -18.63 -17.40 20.96
CA SER A 424 -18.47 -16.42 22.03
C SER A 424 -19.79 -15.75 22.43
N HIS A 425 -20.74 -15.63 21.52
CA HIS A 425 -22.07 -15.03 21.77
C HIS A 425 -23.18 -16.06 21.93
N ALA A 426 -22.86 -17.35 22.16
CA ALA A 426 -23.85 -18.42 22.18
C ALA A 426 -25.01 -18.20 23.17
N ALA A 427 -24.73 -17.66 24.37
CA ALA A 427 -25.75 -17.37 25.37
C ALA A 427 -26.71 -16.27 24.92
N GLU A 428 -26.18 -15.20 24.31
CA GLU A 428 -26.96 -14.07 23.81
C GLU A 428 -27.79 -14.46 22.58
N LEU A 429 -27.18 -15.22 21.66
CA LEU A 429 -27.85 -15.75 20.48
C LEU A 429 -28.99 -16.70 20.84
N LYS A 430 -28.80 -17.60 21.82
CA LYS A 430 -29.88 -18.46 22.33
C LYS A 430 -31.01 -17.65 22.97
N LYS A 431 -30.68 -16.57 23.67
CA LYS A 431 -31.67 -15.68 24.28
C LYS A 431 -32.49 -14.94 23.23
N SER A 432 -31.87 -14.44 22.16
CA SER A 432 -32.57 -13.66 21.12
C SER A 432 -33.26 -14.52 20.06
N LEU A 433 -32.66 -15.64 19.65
CA LEU A 433 -33.15 -16.49 18.55
C LEU A 433 -33.92 -17.72 19.05
N GLY A 434 -33.83 -18.04 20.34
CA GLY A 434 -34.27 -19.32 20.89
C GLY A 434 -33.28 -20.45 20.59
N THR A 435 -33.50 -21.61 21.23
CA THR A 435 -32.64 -22.79 21.06
C THR A 435 -32.67 -23.32 19.63
N GLU A 436 -33.85 -23.39 19.01
CA GLU A 436 -34.01 -23.83 17.62
C GLU A 436 -33.38 -22.84 16.62
N GLY A 437 -33.56 -21.53 16.84
CA GLY A 437 -32.93 -20.51 15.99
C GLY A 437 -31.41 -20.55 16.05
N TYR A 438 -30.84 -20.76 17.25
CA TYR A 438 -29.40 -20.96 17.42
C TYR A 438 -28.90 -22.25 16.76
N LYS A 439 -29.66 -23.35 16.84
CA LYS A 439 -29.33 -24.61 16.16
C LYS A 439 -29.30 -24.42 14.64
N LYS A 440 -30.36 -23.80 14.08
CA LYS A 440 -30.46 -23.47 12.65
C LYS A 440 -29.32 -22.56 12.20
N LEU A 441 -28.89 -21.61 13.02
CA LEU A 441 -27.74 -20.75 12.73
C LEU A 441 -26.46 -21.59 12.58
N ARG A 442 -26.17 -22.48 13.53
CA ARG A 442 -24.98 -23.35 13.46
C ARG A 442 -25.01 -24.28 12.24
N GLU A 443 -26.15 -24.91 11.98
CA GLU A 443 -26.35 -25.75 10.79
C GLU A 443 -26.12 -24.94 9.51
N SER A 444 -26.63 -23.70 9.44
CA SER A 444 -26.42 -22.82 8.29
C SER A 444 -24.95 -22.43 8.10
N VAL A 445 -24.21 -22.19 9.19
CA VAL A 445 -22.75 -21.92 9.14
C VAL A 445 -21.99 -23.11 8.56
N GLU A 446 -22.30 -24.32 9.02
CA GLU A 446 -21.67 -25.56 8.53
C GLU A 446 -21.97 -25.80 7.04
N ILE A 447 -23.24 -25.65 6.63
CA ILE A 447 -23.64 -25.77 5.22
C ILE A 447 -22.92 -24.72 4.36
N ALA A 448 -22.84 -23.46 4.84
CA ALA A 448 -22.15 -22.40 4.10
C ALA A 448 -20.67 -22.72 3.93
N GLU A 449 -20.00 -23.22 4.96
CA GLU A 449 -18.57 -23.55 4.94
C GLU A 449 -18.26 -24.71 4.00
N VAL A 450 -18.96 -25.84 4.15
CA VAL A 450 -18.75 -27.05 3.33
C VAL A 450 -18.96 -26.74 1.85
N ASN A 451 -20.06 -26.06 1.51
CA ASN A 451 -20.36 -25.72 0.13
C ASN A 451 -19.38 -24.67 -0.43
N THR A 452 -18.95 -23.69 0.38
CA THR A 452 -17.93 -22.71 -0.04
C THR A 452 -16.58 -23.39 -0.28
N GLN A 453 -16.19 -24.36 0.54
CA GLN A 453 -14.95 -25.12 0.37
C GLN A 453 -15.01 -26.03 -0.88
N SER A 454 -16.13 -26.70 -1.13
CA SER A 454 -16.36 -27.47 -2.38
C SER A 454 -16.24 -26.58 -3.61
N TRP A 455 -16.97 -25.46 -3.59
CA TRP A 455 -17.00 -24.50 -4.67
C TRP A 455 -15.60 -23.92 -4.93
N LYS A 456 -14.95 -23.34 -3.91
CA LYS A 456 -13.69 -22.61 -4.08
C LYS A 456 -12.47 -23.53 -4.19
N GLY A 457 -12.53 -24.73 -3.61
CA GLY A 457 -11.47 -25.72 -3.69
C GLY A 457 -11.25 -26.29 -5.09
N SER A 458 -12.29 -26.25 -5.94
CA SER A 458 -12.21 -26.67 -7.34
C SER A 458 -11.74 -25.56 -8.28
N GLU A 459 -11.52 -24.33 -7.78
CA GLU A 459 -10.95 -23.22 -8.55
C GLU A 459 -9.42 -23.22 -8.46
N GLN A 460 -8.73 -22.76 -9.53
CA GLN A 460 -7.26 -22.72 -9.50
C GLN A 460 -6.74 -21.62 -8.57
N ARG A 461 -7.40 -20.44 -8.55
CA ARG A 461 -7.09 -19.30 -7.67
C ARG A 461 -5.59 -19.00 -7.59
N ILE A 462 -4.91 -18.87 -8.74
CA ILE A 462 -3.44 -18.71 -8.80
C ILE A 462 -3.02 -17.50 -7.96
N TRP A 463 -3.70 -16.36 -8.11
CA TRP A 463 -3.44 -15.14 -7.34
C TRP A 463 -3.60 -15.34 -5.84
N GLY A 464 -4.64 -16.06 -5.43
CA GLY A 464 -4.90 -16.39 -4.03
C GLY A 464 -3.80 -17.25 -3.42
N ARG A 465 -3.36 -18.28 -4.16
CA ARG A 465 -2.26 -19.16 -3.72
C ARG A 465 -0.93 -18.42 -3.63
N VAL A 466 -0.61 -17.59 -4.62
CA VAL A 466 0.60 -16.77 -4.63
C VAL A 466 0.59 -15.79 -3.46
N THR A 467 -0.52 -15.06 -3.27
CA THR A 467 -0.61 -14.06 -2.19
C THR A 467 -0.61 -14.70 -0.81
N SER A 468 -1.27 -15.84 -0.60
CA SER A 468 -1.18 -16.61 0.65
C SER A 468 0.21 -17.19 0.89
N TRP A 469 0.88 -17.67 -0.16
CA TRP A 469 2.28 -18.10 -0.06
C TRP A 469 3.16 -16.92 0.36
N ILE A 470 3.04 -15.76 -0.30
CA ILE A 470 3.77 -14.53 0.05
C ILE A 470 3.48 -14.15 1.50
N TYR A 471 2.22 -14.13 1.92
CA TYR A 471 1.82 -13.75 3.27
C TYR A 471 2.44 -14.68 4.34
N ARG A 472 2.34 -16.00 4.14
CA ARG A 472 2.89 -17.01 5.06
C ARG A 472 4.41 -16.99 5.13
N HIS A 473 5.09 -16.75 4.02
CA HIS A 473 6.55 -16.74 3.97
C HIS A 473 7.14 -15.40 4.42
N LEU A 474 6.46 -14.28 4.14
CA LEU A 474 6.90 -12.97 4.61
C LEU A 474 6.73 -12.81 6.13
N ASN A 475 5.74 -13.47 6.76
CA ASN A 475 5.41 -13.46 8.21
C ASN A 475 6.12 -12.38 9.04
N ILE A 476 5.93 -11.12 8.64
CA ILE A 476 6.76 -10.01 9.12
C ILE A 476 6.52 -9.82 10.61
N GLY A 477 5.27 -9.99 11.07
CA GLY A 477 4.88 -9.88 12.47
C GLY A 477 5.44 -11.00 13.36
N GLY A 478 5.37 -12.25 12.93
CA GLY A 478 5.95 -13.39 13.68
C GLY A 478 7.47 -13.31 13.74
N TYR A 479 8.10 -12.91 12.64
CA TYR A 479 9.54 -12.67 12.60
C TYR A 479 9.94 -11.49 13.51
N PHE A 480 9.23 -10.37 13.45
CA PHE A 480 9.48 -9.20 14.32
C PHE A 480 9.30 -9.55 15.80
N LYS A 481 8.27 -10.33 16.16
CA LYS A 481 8.04 -10.83 17.53
C LYS A 481 9.15 -11.77 17.99
N LYS A 482 9.65 -12.64 17.10
CA LYS A 482 10.79 -13.55 17.36
C LYS A 482 12.10 -12.80 17.53
N VAL A 483 12.37 -11.77 16.72
CA VAL A 483 13.54 -10.89 16.88
C VAL A 483 13.43 -10.08 18.18
N ARG A 484 12.25 -9.54 18.51
CA ARG A 484 12.02 -8.81 19.76
C ARG A 484 12.16 -9.71 21.00
N GLY A 485 11.69 -10.96 20.93
CA GLY A 485 11.89 -11.96 21.99
C GLY A 485 13.31 -12.55 22.03
N SER A 486 14.15 -12.23 21.05
CA SER A 486 15.57 -12.61 21.01
C SER A 486 16.49 -11.43 21.36
N ALA A 487 15.98 -10.42 22.08
CA ALA A 487 16.75 -9.23 22.46
C ALA A 487 18.08 -9.58 23.13
N ASP A 488 18.09 -10.58 24.02
CA ASP A 488 19.29 -11.07 24.71
C ASP A 488 20.30 -11.74 23.76
N LYS A 489 19.82 -12.42 22.72
CA LYS A 489 20.67 -12.98 21.65
C LYS A 489 21.21 -11.88 20.72
N GLY A 490 20.43 -10.81 20.52
CA GLY A 490 20.85 -9.64 19.75
C GLY A 490 21.94 -8.84 20.46
N GLU A 491 21.76 -8.59 21.77
CA GLU A 491 22.75 -7.90 22.60
C GLU A 491 24.08 -8.66 22.63
N SER A 492 24.06 -9.97 22.89
CA SER A 492 25.27 -10.79 22.89
C SER A 492 25.98 -10.81 21.52
N MET A 493 25.24 -10.88 20.41
CA MET A 493 25.81 -10.80 19.06
C MET A 493 26.43 -9.43 18.77
N ALA A 494 25.77 -8.34 19.16
CA ALA A 494 26.27 -6.99 18.99
C ALA A 494 27.51 -6.73 19.86
N ARG A 495 27.52 -7.23 21.10
CA ARG A 495 28.66 -7.14 22.01
C ARG A 495 29.85 -7.93 21.49
N ALA A 496 29.65 -9.18 21.06
CA ALA A 496 30.71 -9.99 20.45
C ALA A 496 31.27 -9.34 19.18
N PHE A 497 30.39 -8.76 18.34
CA PHE A 497 30.81 -8.00 17.17
C PHE A 497 31.66 -6.77 17.53
N ALA A 498 31.26 -6.04 18.57
CA ALA A 498 31.97 -4.85 19.03
C ALA A 498 33.32 -5.17 19.69
N THR A 499 33.37 -6.19 20.55
CA THR A 499 34.60 -6.68 21.17
C THR A 499 35.60 -7.15 20.11
N ALA A 500 35.16 -7.96 19.15
CA ALA A 500 36.01 -8.43 18.06
C ALA A 500 36.56 -7.28 17.19
N ALA A 501 35.82 -6.18 17.06
CA ALA A 501 36.26 -4.99 16.33
C ALA A 501 37.42 -4.28 17.06
N ILE A 502 37.29 -4.11 18.38
CA ILE A 502 38.30 -3.47 19.23
C ILE A 502 39.57 -4.34 19.29
N GLU A 503 39.43 -5.64 19.56
CA GLU A 503 40.55 -6.59 19.60
C GLU A 503 41.30 -6.68 18.27
N ARG A 504 40.59 -6.56 17.14
CA ARG A 504 41.24 -6.51 15.82
C ARG A 504 42.13 -5.28 15.70
N TRP A 505 41.61 -4.09 16.02
CA TRP A 505 42.39 -2.86 15.93
C TRP A 505 43.57 -2.84 16.90
N GLU A 506 43.43 -3.43 18.09
CA GLU A 506 44.52 -3.59 19.05
C GLU A 506 45.62 -4.53 18.49
N ARG A 507 45.24 -5.71 17.99
CA ARG A 507 46.17 -6.68 17.38
C ARG A 507 46.87 -6.14 16.13
N GLU A 508 46.20 -5.29 15.36
CA GLU A 508 46.78 -4.63 14.18
C GLU A 508 47.64 -3.40 14.53
N GLY A 509 47.80 -3.08 15.83
CA GLY A 509 48.59 -1.93 16.30
C GLY A 509 47.99 -0.57 15.94
N ARG A 510 46.68 -0.51 15.70
CA ARG A 510 45.95 0.71 15.33
C ARG A 510 45.46 1.50 16.55
N ILE A 511 45.32 0.84 17.69
CA ILE A 511 45.04 1.42 19.00
C ILE A 511 45.95 0.75 20.03
N ASP A 512 46.31 1.48 21.09
CA ASP A 512 47.01 0.93 22.24
C ASP A 512 46.04 0.19 23.18
N SER A 513 46.60 -0.58 24.12
CA SER A 513 45.82 -1.38 25.08
C SER A 513 45.03 -0.53 26.07
N GLU A 514 45.48 0.68 26.38
CA GLU A 514 44.76 1.60 27.27
C GLU A 514 43.46 2.10 26.62
N LYS A 515 43.53 2.48 25.35
CA LYS A 515 42.41 2.92 24.53
C LYS A 515 41.46 1.76 24.21
N ALA A 516 41.98 0.55 23.99
CA ALA A 516 41.17 -0.66 23.84
C ALA A 516 40.36 -0.93 25.13
N ALA A 517 41.00 -0.87 26.30
CA ALA A 517 40.32 -1.03 27.60
C ALA A 517 39.26 0.06 27.85
N SER A 518 39.56 1.32 27.53
CA SER A 518 38.60 2.43 27.63
C SER A 518 37.36 2.20 26.74
N MET A 519 37.55 1.77 25.49
CA MET A 519 36.45 1.45 24.57
C MET A 519 35.61 0.25 25.05
N GLN A 520 36.25 -0.77 25.63
CA GLN A 520 35.55 -1.92 26.22
C GLN A 520 34.72 -1.52 27.45
N SER A 521 35.23 -0.63 28.30
CA SER A 521 34.45 -0.08 29.43
C SER A 521 33.21 0.69 28.95
N THR A 522 33.37 1.45 27.86
CA THR A 522 32.29 2.25 27.26
C THR A 522 31.18 1.37 26.69
N LEU A 523 31.51 0.21 26.11
CA LEU A 523 30.53 -0.78 25.66
C LEU A 523 29.64 -1.33 26.79
N SER A 524 30.10 -1.26 28.03
CA SER A 524 29.36 -1.77 29.20
C SER A 524 28.45 -0.71 29.85
N THR A 525 28.41 0.51 29.33
CA THR A 525 27.53 1.57 29.83
C THR A 525 26.08 1.35 29.38
N ASN A 526 25.10 1.69 30.22
CA ASN A 526 23.67 1.52 29.93
C ASN A 526 23.25 2.19 28.60
N GLN A 527 23.79 3.39 28.31
CA GLN A 527 23.47 4.12 27.08
C GLN A 527 23.96 3.42 25.81
N VAL A 528 25.15 2.79 25.86
CA VAL A 528 25.70 2.05 24.73
C VAL A 528 25.03 0.68 24.60
N ARG A 529 24.66 0.06 25.72
CA ARG A 529 23.92 -1.21 25.76
C ARG A 529 22.60 -1.13 24.97
N ASP A 530 21.81 -0.08 25.22
CA ASP A 530 20.53 0.12 24.51
C ASP A 530 20.71 0.24 22.99
N ILE A 531 21.77 0.93 22.55
CA ILE A 531 22.11 1.05 21.12
C ILE A 531 22.57 -0.30 20.56
N THR A 532 23.40 -1.04 21.29
CA THR A 532 23.86 -2.37 20.86
C THR A 532 22.72 -3.39 20.78
N MET A 533 21.69 -3.30 21.63
CA MET A 533 20.49 -4.13 21.51
C MET A 533 19.81 -3.92 20.15
N HIS A 534 19.62 -2.67 19.72
CA HIS A 534 19.01 -2.38 18.43
C HIS A 534 19.93 -2.69 17.24
N MET A 535 21.24 -2.52 17.40
CA MET A 535 22.23 -2.99 16.41
C MET A 535 22.18 -4.52 16.26
N GLY A 536 22.06 -5.25 17.38
CA GLY A 536 21.87 -6.69 17.41
C GLY A 536 20.61 -7.13 16.67
N ALA A 537 19.50 -6.41 16.86
CA ALA A 537 18.29 -6.63 16.08
C ALA A 537 18.52 -6.43 14.57
N HIS A 538 19.29 -5.41 14.14
CA HIS A 538 19.66 -5.21 12.74
C HIS A 538 20.53 -6.34 12.17
N LEU A 539 21.46 -6.88 12.96
CA LEU A 539 22.27 -8.03 12.57
C LEU A 539 21.39 -9.27 12.38
N ILE A 540 20.46 -9.54 13.30
CA ILE A 540 19.51 -10.65 13.19
C ILE A 540 18.60 -10.47 11.97
N LEU A 541 18.02 -9.28 11.77
CA LEU A 541 17.17 -8.94 10.62
C LEU A 541 17.91 -9.12 9.29
N SER A 542 19.23 -8.90 9.28
CA SER A 542 20.07 -9.05 8.08
C SER A 542 20.33 -10.52 7.73
N VAL A 543 20.25 -11.43 8.70
CA VAL A 543 20.54 -12.86 8.53
C VAL A 543 19.26 -13.67 8.34
N ALA A 544 18.26 -13.49 9.19
CA ALA A 544 17.14 -14.43 9.23
C ALA A 544 15.94 -14.05 8.34
N ILE A 545 15.97 -12.89 7.65
CA ILE A 545 15.15 -12.66 6.44
C ILE A 545 15.85 -13.39 5.27
N ALA A 546 15.55 -14.68 5.13
CA ALA A 546 16.17 -15.60 4.16
C ALA A 546 15.63 -15.46 2.72
N ILE A 547 14.66 -14.58 2.49
CA ILE A 547 13.99 -14.43 1.19
C ILE A 547 14.87 -13.56 0.27
N PRO A 548 15.17 -14.01 -0.97
CA PRO A 548 16.03 -13.30 -1.91
C PRO A 548 15.28 -12.17 -2.64
N ILE A 549 14.47 -11.38 -1.93
CA ILE A 549 13.90 -10.15 -2.48
C ILE A 549 14.89 -9.01 -2.23
N PRO A 550 15.49 -8.41 -3.28
CA PRO A 550 16.40 -7.28 -3.13
C PRO A 550 15.73 -6.14 -2.35
N GLY A 551 16.42 -5.60 -1.35
CA GLY A 551 15.92 -4.45 -0.57
C GLY A 551 14.99 -4.78 0.61
N LEU A 552 14.42 -5.99 0.72
CA LEU A 552 13.51 -6.34 1.83
C LEU A 552 14.21 -6.28 3.21
N ARG A 553 15.45 -6.76 3.28
CA ARG A 553 16.31 -6.68 4.48
C ARG A 553 16.57 -5.23 4.89
N SER A 554 16.81 -4.37 3.90
CA SER A 554 17.02 -2.94 4.09
C SER A 554 15.77 -2.26 4.63
N LEU A 555 14.61 -2.56 4.05
CA LEU A 555 13.32 -2.02 4.46
C LEU A 555 12.94 -2.47 5.89
N ALA A 556 13.21 -3.72 6.26
CA ALA A 556 12.92 -4.23 7.60
C ALA A 556 13.71 -3.50 8.70
N ARG A 557 14.99 -3.19 8.46
CA ARG A 557 15.84 -2.41 9.38
C ARG A 557 15.40 -0.94 9.47
N PHE A 558 15.03 -0.36 8.32
CA PHE A 558 14.44 0.98 8.30
C PHE A 558 13.15 1.02 9.12
N ALA A 559 12.22 0.08 8.87
CA ALA A 559 10.96 -0.01 9.58
C ALA A 559 11.16 -0.22 11.08
N TRP A 560 12.13 -1.05 11.48
CA TRP A 560 12.54 -1.22 12.88
C TRP A 560 12.91 0.14 13.48
N THR A 561 13.91 0.84 12.92
CA THR A 561 14.36 2.14 13.44
C THR A 561 13.25 3.20 13.45
N ALA A 562 12.46 3.28 12.37
CA ALA A 562 11.36 4.22 12.23
C ALA A 562 10.25 3.95 13.26
N SER A 563 9.94 2.69 13.54
CA SER A 563 8.90 2.32 14.51
C SER A 563 9.18 2.83 15.92
N PHE A 564 10.43 2.72 16.40
CA PHE A 564 10.81 3.23 17.72
C PHE A 564 10.80 4.76 17.77
N ARG A 565 11.25 5.41 16.69
CA ARG A 565 11.20 6.88 16.57
C ARG A 565 9.76 7.39 16.57
N MET A 566 8.87 6.75 15.81
CA MET A 566 7.45 7.10 15.73
C MET A 566 6.74 6.83 17.07
N ASN A 567 7.03 5.71 17.74
CA ASN A 567 6.46 5.40 19.05
C ASN A 567 6.88 6.43 20.10
N ALA A 568 8.15 6.87 20.10
CA ALA A 568 8.62 7.93 20.98
C ALA A 568 7.91 9.27 20.69
N PHE A 569 7.75 9.63 19.42
CA PHE A 569 6.99 10.82 19.03
C PHE A 569 5.53 10.77 19.51
N TYR A 570 4.88 9.62 19.33
CA TYR A 570 3.50 9.42 19.74
C TYR A 570 3.31 9.45 21.27
N ASN A 571 4.20 8.81 22.01
CA ASN A 571 4.17 8.84 23.48
C ASN A 571 4.47 10.24 24.03
N ARG A 572 5.32 11.02 23.34
CA ARG A 572 5.54 12.43 23.68
C ARG A 572 4.29 13.28 23.47
N LEU A 573 3.58 13.11 22.35
CA LEU A 573 2.32 13.80 22.09
C LEU A 573 1.25 13.48 23.14
N ARG A 574 1.25 12.26 23.68
CA ARG A 574 0.34 11.81 24.74
C ARG A 574 0.82 12.14 26.17
N GLY A 575 1.92 12.87 26.31
CA GLY A 575 2.48 13.23 27.63
C GLY A 575 3.01 12.04 28.45
N LYS A 576 3.24 10.88 27.82
CA LYS A 576 3.70 9.65 28.51
C LYS A 576 5.20 9.60 28.75
N ILE A 577 5.99 10.42 28.04
CA ILE A 577 7.46 10.50 28.18
C ILE A 577 7.93 11.95 28.28
N SER A 578 9.04 12.16 28.98
CA SER A 578 9.68 13.45 29.18
C SER A 578 10.31 14.00 27.88
N LYS A 579 10.70 15.28 27.88
CA LYS A 579 11.41 15.88 26.74
C LYS A 579 12.79 15.24 26.57
N GLU A 580 13.46 14.95 27.68
CA GLU A 580 14.79 14.33 27.74
C GLU A 580 14.74 12.91 27.19
N GLU A 581 13.76 12.11 27.59
CA GLU A 581 13.53 10.74 27.09
C GLU A 581 13.27 10.72 25.58
N TYR A 582 12.48 11.67 25.08
CA TYR A 582 12.25 11.82 23.64
C TYR A 582 13.52 12.20 22.87
N GLN A 583 14.36 13.09 23.41
CA GLN A 583 15.64 13.44 22.76
C GLN A 583 16.63 12.28 22.78
N LEU A 584 16.67 11.50 23.86
CA LEU A 584 17.47 10.29 23.93
C LEU A 584 17.03 9.29 22.84
N ALA A 585 15.72 9.01 22.72
CA ALA A 585 15.19 8.13 21.67
C ALA A 585 15.50 8.66 20.26
N LYS A 586 15.40 9.97 20.01
CA LYS A 586 15.79 10.58 18.73
C LYS A 586 17.29 10.47 18.43
N SER A 587 18.13 10.44 19.45
CA SER A 587 19.59 10.32 19.32
C SER A 587 20.02 8.89 18.99
N ILE A 588 19.30 7.89 19.53
CA ILE A 588 19.48 6.46 19.26
C ILE A 588 18.92 6.11 17.88
N HIS A 589 17.66 6.46 17.61
CA HIS A 589 16.96 6.22 16.34
C HIS A 589 17.05 7.43 15.42
N SER A 590 18.27 7.86 15.11
CA SER A 590 18.53 9.09 14.34
C SER A 590 18.18 8.94 12.86
N VAL A 591 17.99 10.06 12.16
CA VAL A 591 17.77 10.07 10.69
C VAL A 591 18.94 9.42 9.94
N PRO A 592 20.22 9.68 10.28
CA PRO A 592 21.34 8.93 9.72
C PRO A 592 21.22 7.41 9.87
N VAL A 593 20.79 6.92 11.05
CA VAL A 593 20.58 5.47 11.26
C VAL A 593 19.50 4.95 10.31
N MET A 594 18.38 5.66 10.15
CA MET A 594 17.32 5.27 9.21
C MET A 594 17.82 5.20 7.76
N ILE A 595 18.53 6.24 7.29
CA ILE A 595 19.06 6.28 5.93
C ILE A 595 20.06 5.13 5.69
N ILE A 596 21.01 4.94 6.60
CA ILE A 596 22.03 3.88 6.45
C ILE A 596 21.39 2.49 6.52
N SER A 597 20.30 2.31 7.28
CA SER A 597 19.56 1.05 7.34
C SER A 597 19.03 0.59 5.98
N LEU A 598 18.74 1.53 5.08
CA LEU A 598 18.28 1.25 3.72
C LEU A 598 19.40 0.75 2.80
N ILE A 599 20.66 0.99 3.14
CA ILE A 599 21.80 0.63 2.29
C ILE A 599 22.04 -0.90 2.36
N PRO A 600 21.95 -1.63 1.24
CA PRO A 600 22.28 -3.05 1.20
C PRO A 600 23.72 -3.33 1.65
N GLY A 601 23.94 -4.39 2.42
CA GLY A 601 25.27 -4.74 2.96
C GLY A 601 25.75 -3.87 4.13
N VAL A 602 25.44 -2.57 4.15
CA VAL A 602 25.90 -1.62 5.18
C VAL A 602 24.92 -1.48 6.35
N GLY A 603 23.61 -1.48 6.07
CA GLY A 603 22.60 -1.14 7.07
C GLY A 603 22.50 -2.05 8.30
N ALA A 604 23.22 -3.18 8.31
CA ALA A 604 23.27 -4.12 9.44
C ALA A 604 23.95 -3.48 10.65
N VAL A 605 24.87 -2.54 10.40
CA VAL A 605 25.59 -1.77 11.42
C VAL A 605 25.11 -0.32 11.51
N ALA A 606 23.93 0.02 10.97
CA ALA A 606 23.48 1.42 10.85
C ALA A 606 23.51 2.21 12.17
N TYR A 607 23.29 1.55 13.31
CA TYR A 607 23.32 2.16 14.65
C TYR A 607 24.68 2.72 15.08
N VAL A 608 25.77 2.40 14.37
CA VAL A 608 27.07 3.07 14.57
C VAL A 608 27.02 4.56 14.23
N ALA A 609 26.05 4.98 13.41
CA ALA A 609 25.78 6.39 13.08
C ALA A 609 24.88 7.10 14.10
N SER A 610 24.56 6.46 15.22
CA SER A 610 23.88 7.13 16.35
C SER A 610 24.81 8.16 16.99
N GLY A 611 24.23 9.25 17.52
CA GLY A 611 25.03 10.36 18.05
C GLY A 611 25.95 9.94 19.19
N THR A 612 25.50 9.02 20.04
CA THR A 612 26.27 8.50 21.19
C THR A 612 27.46 7.64 20.74
N MET A 613 27.29 6.78 19.73
CA MET A 613 28.39 5.96 19.19
C MET A 613 29.49 6.80 18.54
N ILE A 614 29.12 7.91 17.90
CA ILE A 614 30.06 8.87 17.31
C ILE A 614 30.83 9.61 18.41
N LYS A 615 30.14 10.13 19.42
CA LYS A 615 30.77 10.87 20.54
C LYS A 615 31.76 10.03 21.34
N ASN A 616 31.45 8.75 21.54
CA ASN A 616 32.28 7.81 22.30
C ASN A 616 33.41 7.17 21.47
N GLY A 617 33.62 7.58 20.23
CA GLY A 617 34.71 7.08 19.38
C GLY A 617 34.55 5.63 18.87
N LEU A 618 33.48 4.93 19.25
CA LEU A 618 33.19 3.55 18.85
C LEU A 618 32.73 3.44 17.39
N ALA A 619 32.10 4.49 16.85
CA ALA A 619 31.51 4.47 15.51
C ALA A 619 32.49 4.02 14.40
N ARG A 620 33.74 4.52 14.41
CA ARG A 620 34.74 4.20 13.37
C ARG A 620 35.19 2.74 13.44
N VAL A 621 35.48 2.24 14.64
CA VAL A 621 35.92 0.86 14.89
C VAL A 621 34.84 -0.13 14.43
N LEU A 622 33.59 0.12 14.81
CA LEU A 622 32.45 -0.74 14.49
C LEU A 622 32.06 -0.66 13.01
N PHE A 623 32.13 0.53 12.41
CA PHE A 623 31.87 0.70 10.98
C PHE A 623 32.93 -0.03 10.14
N ASP A 624 34.21 0.08 10.49
CA ASP A 624 35.30 -0.65 9.83
C ASP A 624 35.14 -2.18 9.97
N GLN A 625 34.71 -2.67 11.12
CA GLN A 625 34.38 -4.09 11.31
C GLN A 625 33.22 -4.53 10.40
N GLY A 626 32.20 -3.69 10.26
CA GLY A 626 31.06 -3.95 9.38
C GLY A 626 31.47 -4.01 7.92
N MET A 627 32.29 -3.05 7.48
CA MET A 627 32.75 -2.96 6.09
C MET A 627 33.69 -4.11 5.72
N HIS A 628 34.46 -4.64 6.68
CA HIS A 628 35.31 -5.80 6.45
C HIS A 628 34.52 -7.08 6.10
N LYS A 629 33.23 -7.14 6.41
CA LYS A 629 32.34 -8.26 6.05
C LYS A 629 31.62 -8.09 4.71
N LEU A 630 31.93 -7.05 3.93
CA LEU A 630 31.34 -6.86 2.60
C LEU A 630 31.72 -8.01 1.65
N PRO A 631 30.79 -8.49 0.81
CA PRO A 631 31.04 -9.60 -0.11
C PRO A 631 32.03 -9.22 -1.22
N PHE A 632 32.53 -10.25 -1.95
CA PHE A 632 33.39 -10.09 -3.14
C PHE A 632 34.73 -9.38 -2.91
N GLY A 633 35.19 -9.34 -1.64
CA GLY A 633 36.42 -8.66 -1.25
C GLY A 633 36.37 -7.15 -1.45
N LEU A 634 35.17 -6.55 -1.50
CA LEU A 634 34.98 -5.13 -1.79
C LEU A 634 35.82 -4.24 -0.87
N TYR A 635 35.86 -4.59 0.42
CA TYR A 635 36.65 -3.89 1.43
C TYR A 635 38.11 -3.63 0.99
N ARG A 636 38.74 -4.62 0.36
CA ARG A 636 40.12 -4.51 -0.14
C ARG A 636 40.18 -3.82 -1.50
N LYS A 637 39.23 -4.11 -2.41
CA LYS A 637 39.18 -3.55 -3.77
C LYS A 637 39.02 -2.04 -3.80
N VAL A 638 38.18 -1.48 -2.93
CA VAL A 638 37.99 -0.02 -2.84
C VAL A 638 38.90 0.65 -1.81
N HIS A 639 39.93 -0.05 -1.33
CA HIS A 639 40.93 0.48 -0.39
C HIS A 639 40.35 1.11 0.88
N LEU A 640 39.19 0.61 1.37
CA LEU A 640 38.47 1.16 2.53
C LEU A 640 39.34 1.17 3.80
N ALA A 641 40.27 0.23 3.94
CA ALA A 641 41.24 0.19 5.04
C ALA A 641 42.14 1.44 5.13
N ARG A 642 42.39 2.15 4.02
CA ARG A 642 43.17 3.41 4.04
C ARG A 642 42.36 4.63 4.51
N ILE A 643 41.03 4.54 4.43
CA ILE A 643 40.11 5.65 4.69
C ILE A 643 39.50 5.54 6.10
N LEU A 644 39.14 4.32 6.51
CA LEU A 644 38.39 4.07 7.74
C LEU A 644 39.26 3.77 8.96
N ALA A 645 40.48 3.27 8.75
CA ALA A 645 41.34 2.81 9.83
C ALA A 645 42.57 3.72 10.03
N PRO A 646 42.96 4.02 11.29
CA PRO A 646 44.22 4.68 11.59
C PRO A 646 45.42 3.87 11.09
N ARG A 647 46.49 4.54 10.66
CA ARG A 647 47.76 3.86 10.36
C ARG A 647 48.31 3.23 11.64
N PRO A 648 48.94 2.04 11.57
CA PRO A 648 49.59 1.45 12.74
C PRO A 648 50.63 2.42 13.29
N ALA A 649 50.69 2.58 14.62
CA ALA A 649 51.73 3.39 15.23
C ALA A 649 53.10 2.80 14.83
N GLN A 650 53.98 3.62 14.25
CA GLN A 650 55.36 3.20 13.98
C GLN A 650 56.01 2.84 15.32
N GLN A 651 56.38 1.57 15.50
CA GLN A 651 57.24 1.17 16.61
C GLN A 651 58.56 1.93 16.47
N VAL A 652 58.80 2.89 17.37
CA VAL A 652 60.11 3.55 17.47
C VAL A 652 61.14 2.46 17.83
N PRO A 653 62.18 2.22 17.01
CA PRO A 653 63.14 1.17 17.31
C PRO A 653 63.86 1.53 18.60
N ARG A 654 63.79 0.63 19.59
CA ARG A 654 64.50 0.74 20.86
C ARG A 654 65.99 0.82 20.54
N LYS A 655 66.65 1.95 20.87
CA LYS A 655 68.11 2.07 20.74
C LYS A 655 68.77 0.95 21.55
N VAL A 656 69.37 0.00 20.85
CA VAL A 656 70.24 -1.02 21.44
C VAL A 656 71.53 -0.31 21.86
N TYR A 657 71.80 -0.28 23.16
CA TYR A 657 73.08 0.17 23.70
C TYR A 657 74.06 -0.99 23.59
N VAL A 658 75.07 -0.86 22.72
CA VAL A 658 76.17 -1.84 22.62
C VAL A 658 77.32 -1.32 23.49
N PRO A 659 77.79 -2.05 24.51
CA PRO A 659 78.94 -1.63 25.28
C PRO A 659 80.22 -1.84 24.48
N SER A 660 81.05 -0.81 24.45
CA SER A 660 82.37 -0.78 23.82
C SER A 660 83.39 -1.53 24.68
N SER A 661 83.82 -2.71 24.26
CA SER A 661 85.13 -3.24 24.64
C SER A 661 85.72 -4.19 23.60
N MET A 662 87.04 -4.01 23.39
CA MET A 662 88.04 -4.90 22.77
C MET A 662 88.19 -4.95 21.24
N ASN A 663 88.97 -3.97 20.75
CA ASN A 663 90.26 -4.16 20.07
C ASN A 663 90.67 -5.60 19.68
N ARG A 664 90.92 -5.87 18.40
CA ARG A 664 92.25 -5.76 17.74
C ARG A 664 92.17 -6.07 16.23
N PRO A 665 93.13 -5.56 15.41
CA PRO A 665 93.07 -5.60 13.94
C PRO A 665 94.12 -6.52 13.29
N VAL A 666 93.79 -7.18 12.16
CA VAL A 666 94.75 -7.68 11.14
C VAL A 666 93.98 -7.95 9.79
N PRO A 667 94.62 -8.04 8.60
CA PRO A 667 94.43 -7.05 7.54
C PRO A 667 94.08 -7.63 6.14
N VAL A 668 93.63 -6.72 5.26
CA VAL A 668 93.89 -6.55 3.81
C VAL A 668 94.13 -7.78 2.90
N GLY A 669 93.35 -7.85 1.82
CA GLY A 669 93.70 -8.44 0.52
C GLY A 669 92.67 -8.04 -0.56
N THR A 670 92.84 -6.92 -1.28
CA THR A 670 93.45 -6.75 -2.62
C THR A 670 92.66 -7.31 -3.82
N GLY A 671 92.39 -6.45 -4.81
CA GLY A 671 92.03 -6.81 -6.20
C GLY A 671 90.64 -6.32 -6.65
N ARG A 672 90.39 -5.05 -7.02
CA ARG A 672 90.78 -4.24 -8.20
C ARG A 672 90.11 -4.67 -9.54
N HIS A 673 89.46 -3.66 -10.16
CA HIS A 673 89.05 -3.51 -11.58
C HIS A 673 87.84 -4.32 -12.07
N SER A 674 86.93 -3.84 -12.93
CA SER A 674 86.70 -2.55 -13.60
C SER A 674 85.41 -2.64 -14.43
N LEU A 675 84.66 -1.53 -14.50
CA LEU A 675 83.88 -0.98 -15.62
C LEU A 675 83.47 -1.91 -16.79
N GLN A 676 82.17 -2.00 -17.06
CA GLN A 676 81.56 -1.42 -18.27
C GLN A 676 80.03 -1.56 -18.31
N VAL A 677 79.38 -0.40 -18.37
CA VAL A 677 78.11 -0.10 -19.07
C VAL A 677 78.45 -0.17 -20.58
N VAL A 678 77.63 -0.63 -21.54
CA VAL A 678 76.40 -0.04 -22.14
C VAL A 678 75.72 -1.08 -23.10
N PRO A 679 74.65 -0.81 -23.88
CA PRO A 679 73.33 -1.45 -23.76
C PRO A 679 72.86 -2.16 -25.06
N ARG A 680 71.63 -2.69 -25.11
CA ARG A 680 70.80 -2.71 -26.34
C ARG A 680 69.32 -2.96 -26.02
N TYR A 681 68.47 -2.19 -26.71
CA TYR A 681 67.02 -1.94 -26.61
C TYR A 681 66.20 -2.89 -27.56
N PRO A 682 64.92 -2.64 -27.96
CA PRO A 682 63.63 -3.05 -27.36
C PRO A 682 62.65 -3.82 -28.33
N VAL A 683 61.37 -3.98 -27.93
CA VAL A 683 60.11 -4.25 -28.74
C VAL A 683 59.80 -5.73 -29.14
N ALA A 684 58.57 -6.29 -29.21
CA ALA A 684 57.23 -6.13 -28.59
C ALA A 684 56.24 -7.25 -29.10
N VAL A 685 55.04 -7.33 -28.47
CA VAL A 685 53.69 -7.80 -28.94
C VAL A 685 53.25 -9.31 -28.89
N LEU A 686 52.43 -9.64 -27.86
CA LEU A 686 51.04 -10.25 -27.76
C LEU A 686 50.48 -11.27 -28.80
N PRO A 687 49.58 -12.24 -28.42
CA PRO A 687 48.16 -11.97 -28.02
C PRO A 687 47.46 -12.89 -26.96
N ARG A 688 46.18 -12.55 -26.71
CA ARG A 688 45.16 -12.95 -25.69
C ARG A 688 44.76 -14.43 -25.55
N VAL A 689 44.22 -14.83 -24.37
CA VAL A 689 43.12 -15.83 -24.21
C VAL A 689 42.20 -15.44 -23.02
N ASP A 690 40.90 -15.66 -23.22
CA ASP A 690 39.72 -15.12 -22.54
C ASP A 690 39.21 -15.84 -21.26
N SER A 691 38.33 -15.13 -20.55
CA SER A 691 37.40 -15.53 -19.49
C SER A 691 36.20 -16.34 -19.98
N MET A 692 35.54 -17.17 -19.13
CA MET A 692 34.06 -17.22 -19.06
C MET A 692 33.45 -18.00 -17.88
N ILE A 693 32.28 -17.51 -17.49
CA ILE A 693 31.30 -17.88 -16.44
C ILE A 693 30.30 -18.93 -17.00
N PRO A 694 29.56 -19.71 -16.20
CA PRO A 694 28.25 -20.20 -16.62
C PRO A 694 27.10 -19.51 -15.86
N MET A 695 26.39 -18.64 -16.60
CA MET A 695 24.98 -18.32 -16.37
C MET A 695 24.14 -19.50 -16.89
N LEU A 696 23.16 -19.95 -16.12
CA LEU A 696 22.09 -20.83 -16.60
C LEU A 696 20.95 -19.97 -17.15
N SER A 697 20.64 -20.14 -18.43
CA SER A 697 19.46 -19.59 -19.11
C SER A 697 18.37 -20.65 -19.22
N LEU A 698 17.13 -20.21 -19.06
CA LEU A 698 15.91 -20.89 -19.47
C LEU A 698 15.82 -20.95 -20.99
N ALA A 699 15.53 -22.13 -21.56
CA ALA A 699 14.56 -22.39 -22.65
C ALA A 699 14.70 -23.84 -23.13
N GLY A 700 13.59 -24.59 -23.18
CA GLY A 700 13.55 -25.93 -23.78
C GLY A 700 12.35 -26.78 -23.35
N LEU A 701 11.16 -26.41 -23.83
CA LEU A 701 9.97 -27.27 -23.86
C LEU A 701 10.19 -28.44 -24.83
N ASN A 702 9.85 -29.67 -24.41
CA ASN A 702 9.08 -30.70 -25.14
C ASN A 702 9.36 -32.12 -24.59
N SER A 703 8.40 -32.60 -23.78
CA SER A 703 7.77 -33.94 -23.62
C SER A 703 8.25 -35.16 -24.46
N PRO A 704 7.71 -36.38 -24.24
CA PRO A 704 7.60 -37.20 -23.02
C PRO A 704 8.06 -38.67 -23.28
N GLY A 705 8.45 -39.45 -22.26
CA GLY A 705 8.54 -40.90 -22.47
C GLY A 705 9.30 -41.72 -21.43
N MET A 706 8.61 -42.75 -20.92
CA MET A 706 9.14 -44.02 -20.46
C MET A 706 10.05 -44.03 -19.22
N TRP A 707 9.43 -44.18 -18.05
CA TRP A 707 10.02 -44.93 -16.95
C TRP A 707 9.20 -46.20 -16.73
N GLU A 708 9.66 -47.28 -17.34
CA GLU A 708 9.20 -48.64 -17.06
C GLU A 708 10.31 -49.33 -16.26
N ARG A 709 9.89 -50.05 -15.20
CA ARG A 709 10.62 -51.07 -14.41
C ARG A 709 11.64 -50.59 -13.38
N ALA A 710 11.18 -50.55 -12.13
CA ALA A 710 11.74 -51.38 -11.06
C ALA A 710 10.71 -51.54 -9.93
N ASN A 711 9.83 -52.54 -10.06
CA ASN A 711 9.04 -53.08 -8.95
C ASN A 711 9.68 -54.38 -8.49
N SER A 712 9.95 -54.52 -7.19
CA SER A 712 9.50 -55.69 -6.42
C SER A 712 9.96 -55.62 -4.96
N ALA A 713 8.99 -55.47 -4.06
CA ALA A 713 9.03 -56.06 -2.72
C ALA A 713 7.62 -56.59 -2.39
N HIS A 714 7.60 -57.89 -2.06
CA HIS A 714 6.57 -58.82 -1.57
C HIS A 714 5.30 -58.23 -0.90
N GLY A 715 4.10 -58.83 -0.92
CA GLY A 715 3.47 -60.12 -1.32
C GLY A 715 1.94 -59.97 -1.09
N PRO A 716 1.07 -60.99 -0.91
CA PRO A 716 1.23 -62.46 -0.85
C PRO A 716 0.29 -63.24 -1.83
N PRO A 717 0.32 -64.59 -1.87
CA PRO A 717 -0.47 -65.41 -2.80
C PRO A 717 -1.68 -66.09 -2.12
N VAL A 718 -2.77 -66.29 -2.87
CA VAL A 718 -3.76 -67.35 -2.62
C VAL A 718 -4.22 -67.91 -3.98
N PRO A 719 -4.40 -69.25 -4.13
CA PRO A 719 -4.53 -69.92 -5.43
C PRO A 719 -5.98 -70.29 -5.81
N SER A 720 -6.09 -70.70 -7.08
CA SER A 720 -7.20 -71.24 -7.90
C SER A 720 -8.24 -70.25 -8.40
#